data_AF-K9GNB8-F1
#
_entry.id   AF-K9GNB8-F1
#
_cell.length_a   1.000
_cell.length_b   1.000
_cell.length_c   1.000
_cell.angle_alpha   90.00
_cell.angle_beta   90.00
_cell.angle_gamma   90.00
#
_symmetry.space_group_name_H-M   'P 1'
#
loop_
_entity.id
_entity.type
_entity.pdbx_description
1 polymer ?
#
loop_
_entity_poly.entity_id
_entity_poly.type
_entity_poly.pdbx_seq_one_letter_code
_entity_poly.pdbx_strand_id
1 'polypeptide(L)'
;MSFGRHAYRHALKPPATATLDHPWISDDLLAATFRHFANGQRRHGSCVPGPLEARRRLAKRRNTVLASIGGGPAEDIACLFGRNGREHIKWSDHPWQRAPFETQSFADHSLCPPEVGFSFYNQNPEAGPEHSEVHTTHAPPSFLSKANQVTREKILEEFLDGNNWGIEDARDFTRRLRIDLHREPRYSRQIFERLLARSDPDLIEAIAFLDDPFLNTRGSGNYAAAVEVFVRRKTKRGKRTAVLNAINRALELGLISTDEICLIITALPNILVERNKTLGSWDHKALLKHYRAMWKAIGCCHILGYHDLDKSILDAWLGELLRLRSFRFAEELIIETHNADSRSQWPSTLVQAWLETMEADLETSLPFPDKIFSQLDVDSAADCVIRVTEALASSSADRVSRNQLLERWRDCLSNAEVISTVAKSQVWFDFPLPCVQTQIKHAPLSHSTQRQIILRLWLLRTLGRSTGPMYNQKARVTDRPIYSLLNLYETVIQYTSGAFFPDFMREIHGLDLPYNSLLLLAVNKKGKTSITKTTRKTLEQLETSKLSLAEVWTNPSIYKGIRRLFHTTFDQMFHRMNLTSPDTVEQILNVVRSGDSKNIWPILRLLNNNTPFKISLHKAWQPIPHPNEKVLVRYHPGLRTSQCPDPHAAVDLINQLAVALSCCKHLTPCQSFHMVHWLYGYLRRHGGPVDPEFVRAMYHAGVVRYRRDGRRISPTQYEYILWIVGKFESSEVIEELTALPQIGETRLDR
;
A
#
# COMPACT_ATOMS: atom_id res chain seq x y z
N MET A 1 11.04 61.47 -42.25
CA MET A 1 10.67 60.99 -40.89
C MET A 1 10.73 59.46 -40.88
N SER A 2 11.30 58.81 -39.86
CA SER A 2 11.60 57.36 -39.93
C SER A 2 10.32 56.48 -39.87
N PHE A 3 10.13 55.60 -40.85
CA PHE A 3 9.02 54.64 -40.99
C PHE A 3 8.79 53.73 -39.77
N GLY A 4 9.79 53.58 -38.89
CA GLY A 4 9.63 52.85 -37.63
C GLY A 4 8.55 53.43 -36.69
N ARG A 5 8.19 54.72 -36.86
CA ARG A 5 7.07 55.34 -36.13
C ARG A 5 5.71 55.17 -36.85
N HIS A 6 5.71 54.85 -38.14
CA HIS A 6 4.50 54.70 -38.94
C HIS A 6 3.91 53.29 -38.84
N ALA A 7 4.76 52.25 -38.86
CA ALA A 7 4.37 50.86 -38.64
C ALA A 7 3.71 50.63 -37.26
N TYR A 8 4.10 51.41 -36.25
CA TYR A 8 3.53 51.36 -34.90
C TYR A 8 2.09 51.88 -34.82
N ARG A 9 1.64 52.70 -35.77
CA ARG A 9 0.32 53.39 -35.72
C ARG A 9 -0.77 52.72 -36.56
N HIS A 10 -0.43 51.84 -37.49
CA HIS A 10 -1.39 51.23 -38.43
C HIS A 10 -1.87 49.83 -38.06
N ALA A 11 -1.25 49.16 -37.08
CA ALA A 11 -1.66 47.83 -36.58
C ALA A 11 -2.91 47.86 -35.65
N LEU A 12 -3.69 48.96 -35.65
CA LEU A 12 -4.73 49.23 -34.65
C LEU A 12 -6.10 49.61 -35.26
N LYS A 13 -6.46 49.14 -36.46
CA LYS A 13 -7.79 49.42 -37.02
C LYS A 13 -8.51 48.17 -37.58
N PRO A 14 -9.78 47.94 -37.24
CA PRO A 14 -10.58 46.83 -37.77
C PRO A 14 -11.35 47.24 -39.04
N PRO A 15 -11.54 46.36 -40.05
CA PRO A 15 -12.45 46.63 -41.14
C PRO A 15 -13.72 45.76 -41.11
N ALA A 16 -14.76 46.31 -41.74
CA ALA A 16 -16.14 45.85 -41.75
C ALA A 16 -16.57 45.29 -43.11
N THR A 17 -17.65 44.49 -43.10
CA THR A 17 -18.73 44.51 -44.10
C THR A 17 -18.65 43.84 -45.50
N ALA A 18 -18.94 42.54 -45.69
CA ALA A 18 -19.13 41.90 -47.01
C ALA A 18 -20.56 41.98 -47.61
N THR A 19 -20.66 41.56 -48.87
CA THR A 19 -21.89 41.11 -49.57
C THR A 19 -21.79 39.61 -49.93
N LEU A 20 -22.93 38.91 -49.82
CA LEU A 20 -23.15 37.45 -49.83
C LEU A 20 -23.34 36.83 -51.23
N ASP A 21 -23.04 35.53 -51.38
CA ASP A 21 -23.89 34.59 -52.13
C ASP A 21 -23.64 33.11 -51.75
N HIS A 22 -24.70 32.29 -51.84
CA HIS A 22 -24.81 30.94 -51.25
C HIS A 22 -24.19 29.80 -52.08
N PRO A 23 -23.81 28.67 -51.43
CA PRO A 23 -23.09 27.57 -52.07
C PRO A 23 -24.03 26.52 -52.69
N TRP A 24 -23.84 26.24 -53.97
CA TRP A 24 -24.28 24.97 -54.60
C TRP A 24 -23.19 23.91 -54.38
N ILE A 25 -23.56 22.74 -53.85
CA ILE A 25 -22.67 21.57 -53.84
C ILE A 25 -22.72 20.98 -55.24
N SER A 26 -21.60 20.95 -55.95
CA SER A 26 -21.55 20.29 -57.25
C SER A 26 -21.61 18.78 -57.07
N ASP A 27 -22.36 18.10 -57.95
CA ASP A 27 -22.45 16.64 -58.00
C ASP A 27 -21.07 15.98 -58.15
N ASP A 28 -20.09 16.70 -58.71
CA ASP A 28 -18.70 16.26 -58.79
C ASP A 28 -18.01 16.16 -57.43
N LEU A 29 -18.27 17.11 -56.52
CA LEU A 29 -17.74 17.08 -55.15
C LEU A 29 -18.39 15.95 -54.34
N LEU A 30 -19.69 15.72 -54.55
CA LEU A 30 -20.43 14.62 -53.95
C LEU A 30 -19.92 13.26 -54.47
N ALA A 31 -19.70 13.13 -55.78
CA ALA A 31 -19.19 11.93 -56.40
C ALA A 31 -17.72 11.66 -56.03
N ALA A 32 -16.88 12.70 -55.91
CA ALA A 32 -15.49 12.57 -55.49
C ALA A 32 -15.38 12.12 -54.03
N THR A 33 -16.19 12.69 -53.14
CA THR A 33 -16.22 12.29 -51.73
C THR A 33 -16.76 10.86 -51.55
N PHE A 34 -17.80 10.47 -52.29
CA PHE A 34 -18.30 9.09 -52.28
C PHE A 34 -17.28 8.08 -52.84
N ARG A 35 -16.57 8.42 -53.93
CA ARG A 35 -15.50 7.56 -54.48
C ARG A 35 -14.32 7.41 -53.53
N HIS A 36 -13.95 8.45 -52.79
CA HIS A 36 -12.91 8.35 -51.76
C HIS A 36 -13.34 7.50 -50.57
N PHE A 37 -14.62 7.57 -50.19
CA PHE A 37 -15.17 6.71 -49.15
C PHE A 37 -15.23 5.24 -49.58
N ALA A 38 -15.68 4.94 -50.80
CA ALA A 38 -15.80 3.58 -51.32
C ALA A 38 -14.44 2.91 -51.61
N ASN A 39 -13.45 3.67 -52.10
CA ASN A 39 -12.13 3.13 -52.46
C ASN A 39 -11.10 3.14 -51.32
N GLY A 40 -11.40 3.78 -50.17
CA GLY A 40 -10.53 3.84 -48.99
C GLY A 40 -10.52 2.56 -48.13
N GLN A 41 -11.43 1.61 -48.37
CA GLN A 41 -11.49 0.32 -47.67
C GLN A 41 -10.69 -0.78 -48.40
N ARG A 42 -9.44 -0.50 -48.81
CA ARG A 42 -8.48 -1.60 -49.01
C ARG A 42 -7.98 -2.03 -47.64
N ARG A 43 -8.71 -2.97 -47.01
CA ARG A 43 -8.26 -3.64 -45.79
C ARG A 43 -6.86 -4.22 -46.06
N HIS A 44 -5.84 -3.66 -45.40
CA HIS A 44 -4.64 -4.42 -45.11
C HIS A 44 -5.10 -5.62 -44.27
N GLY A 45 -5.15 -6.80 -44.91
CA GLY A 45 -5.41 -8.05 -44.24
C GLY A 45 -4.41 -8.19 -43.09
N SER A 46 -4.91 -8.18 -41.86
CA SER A 46 -4.14 -8.54 -40.69
C SER A 46 -3.58 -9.94 -40.92
N CYS A 47 -2.26 -10.09 -40.95
CA CYS A 47 -1.59 -11.40 -40.93
C CYS A 47 -1.79 -12.15 -39.59
N VAL A 48 -2.71 -11.70 -38.73
CA VAL A 48 -3.17 -12.41 -37.56
C VAL A 48 -4.46 -13.15 -37.93
N PRO A 49 -4.44 -14.49 -37.97
CA PRO A 49 -5.63 -15.26 -38.31
C PRO A 49 -6.73 -15.00 -37.27
N GLY A 50 -7.93 -14.65 -37.73
CA GLY A 50 -9.09 -14.52 -36.86
C GLY A 50 -9.37 -15.83 -36.09
N PRO A 51 -10.17 -15.82 -35.02
CA PRO A 51 -10.30 -16.94 -34.09
C PRO A 51 -10.70 -18.28 -34.75
N LEU A 52 -11.47 -18.26 -35.83
CA LEU A 52 -11.82 -19.45 -36.61
C LEU A 52 -10.67 -19.93 -37.51
N GLU A 53 -9.93 -19.01 -38.11
CA GLU A 53 -8.74 -19.30 -38.92
C GLU A 53 -7.58 -19.80 -38.04
N ALA A 54 -7.45 -19.28 -36.82
CA ALA A 54 -6.51 -19.75 -35.81
C ALA A 54 -6.85 -21.18 -35.36
N ARG A 55 -8.14 -21.48 -35.12
CA ARG A 55 -8.60 -22.85 -34.84
C ARG A 55 -8.35 -23.80 -36.01
N ARG A 56 -8.61 -23.36 -37.25
CA ARG A 56 -8.34 -24.16 -38.45
C ARG A 56 -6.84 -24.45 -38.62
N ARG A 57 -5.97 -23.47 -38.35
CA ARG A 57 -4.50 -23.63 -38.39
C ARG A 57 -3.97 -24.49 -37.25
N LEU A 58 -4.58 -24.41 -36.06
CA LEU A 58 -4.24 -25.28 -34.92
C LEU A 58 -4.65 -26.74 -35.18
N ALA A 59 -5.84 -26.97 -35.75
CA ALA A 59 -6.26 -28.30 -36.19
C ALA A 59 -5.36 -28.85 -37.29
N LYS A 60 -4.98 -28.02 -38.29
CA LYS A 60 -4.00 -28.41 -39.30
C LYS A 60 -2.66 -28.80 -38.67
N ARG A 61 -2.11 -28.00 -37.75
CA ARG A 61 -0.85 -28.28 -37.04
C ARG A 61 -0.91 -29.57 -36.22
N ARG A 62 -2.00 -29.82 -35.48
CA ARG A 62 -2.19 -31.10 -34.77
C ARG A 62 -2.18 -32.30 -35.72
N ASN A 63 -2.88 -32.19 -36.85
CA ASN A 63 -2.90 -33.27 -37.85
C ASN A 63 -1.57 -33.43 -38.59
N THR A 64 -0.77 -32.35 -38.75
CA THR A 64 0.58 -32.47 -39.35
C THR A 64 1.60 -33.05 -38.37
N VAL A 65 1.48 -32.75 -37.06
CA VAL A 65 2.31 -33.38 -36.02
C VAL A 65 2.02 -34.88 -35.91
N LEU A 66 0.75 -35.27 -36.04
CA LEU A 66 0.34 -36.68 -36.11
C LEU A 66 0.79 -37.37 -37.40
N ALA A 67 0.87 -36.65 -38.53
CA ALA A 67 1.35 -37.21 -39.80
C ALA A 67 2.89 -37.27 -39.92
N SER A 68 3.63 -36.45 -39.15
CA SER A 68 5.10 -36.49 -39.10
C SER A 68 5.66 -37.57 -38.18
N ILE A 69 4.82 -38.19 -37.34
CA ILE A 69 5.18 -39.35 -36.51
C ILE A 69 4.71 -40.60 -37.28
N GLY A 70 5.28 -40.79 -38.47
CA GLY A 70 5.16 -42.02 -39.24
C GLY A 70 6.41 -42.86 -39.03
N GLY A 71 6.37 -43.80 -38.08
CA GLY A 71 7.49 -44.71 -37.82
C GLY A 71 7.37 -45.51 -36.53
N GLY A 72 6.32 -46.32 -36.38
CA GLY A 72 6.16 -47.27 -35.27
C GLY A 72 4.81 -48.01 -35.36
N PRO A 73 4.71 -49.28 -34.92
CA PRO A 73 3.54 -50.12 -35.20
C PRO A 73 2.29 -49.55 -34.53
N ALA A 74 1.14 -49.68 -35.20
CA ALA A 74 -0.15 -49.23 -34.73
C ALA A 74 -0.48 -49.82 -33.34
N GLU A 75 -0.51 -48.96 -32.32
CA GLU A 75 -1.05 -49.33 -31.02
C GLU A 75 -2.58 -49.46 -31.12
N ASP A 76 -3.03 -50.59 -30.61
CA ASP A 76 -4.36 -51.17 -30.74
C ASP A 76 -5.48 -50.22 -30.24
N ILE A 77 -6.37 -49.85 -31.17
CA ILE A 77 -7.56 -49.01 -30.92
C ILE A 77 -8.50 -49.68 -29.89
N ALA A 78 -8.35 -50.98 -29.61
CA ALA A 78 -9.09 -51.69 -28.58
C ALA A 78 -8.78 -51.21 -27.13
N CYS A 79 -7.67 -50.51 -26.90
CA CYS A 79 -7.34 -49.96 -25.57
C CYS A 79 -8.18 -48.74 -25.18
N LEU A 80 -8.86 -48.08 -26.15
CA LEU A 80 -9.74 -46.93 -25.87
C LEU A 80 -11.12 -47.32 -25.33
N PHE A 81 -11.49 -48.61 -25.41
CA PHE A 81 -12.82 -49.10 -25.00
C PHE A 81 -12.77 -50.17 -23.89
N GLY A 82 -11.60 -50.39 -23.30
CA GLY A 82 -11.40 -51.37 -22.23
C GLY A 82 -11.46 -52.81 -22.76
N ARG A 83 -10.43 -53.60 -22.44
CA ARG A 83 -10.22 -54.94 -23.03
C ARG A 83 -11.27 -56.00 -22.68
N ASN A 84 -12.38 -55.66 -22.01
CA ASN A 84 -13.52 -56.54 -21.73
C ASN A 84 -14.88 -55.81 -21.57
N GLY A 85 -15.02 -54.55 -22.03
CA GLY A 85 -16.34 -53.88 -22.13
C GLY A 85 -17.18 -53.76 -20.84
N ARG A 86 -16.58 -53.79 -19.64
CA ARG A 86 -17.33 -53.78 -18.36
C ARG A 86 -16.92 -52.73 -17.34
N GLU A 87 -16.05 -51.77 -17.67
CA GLU A 87 -15.52 -50.82 -16.68
C GLU A 87 -15.75 -49.36 -17.08
N HIS A 88 -17.02 -48.99 -17.24
CA HIS A 88 -17.43 -47.58 -17.25
C HIS A 88 -18.29 -47.24 -16.05
N ILE A 89 -17.94 -46.11 -15.42
CA ILE A 89 -18.68 -45.33 -14.41
C ILE A 89 -18.60 -45.86 -12.98
N LYS A 90 -17.60 -45.36 -12.24
CA LYS A 90 -17.77 -44.87 -10.86
C LYS A 90 -16.96 -43.59 -10.68
N TRP A 91 -17.64 -42.45 -10.81
CA TRP A 91 -17.16 -41.18 -10.29
C TRP A 91 -17.49 -41.13 -8.81
N SER A 92 -16.47 -41.11 -7.95
CA SER A 92 -16.37 -40.22 -6.78
C SER A 92 -15.24 -40.64 -5.82
N ASP A 93 -14.40 -39.65 -5.53
CA ASP A 93 -13.77 -39.35 -4.22
C ASP A 93 -12.36 -39.89 -3.87
N HIS A 94 -11.41 -38.93 -4.02
CA HIS A 94 -10.19 -38.63 -3.25
C HIS A 94 -9.01 -39.63 -3.17
N PRO A 95 -7.79 -39.20 -3.60
CA PRO A 95 -6.55 -39.85 -3.22
C PRO A 95 -5.60 -38.89 -2.47
N TRP A 96 -5.57 -38.96 -1.14
CA TRP A 96 -4.36 -38.67 -0.37
C TRP A 96 -4.28 -39.61 0.84
N GLN A 97 -3.96 -40.88 0.60
CA GLN A 97 -3.11 -41.64 1.52
C GLN A 97 -2.09 -42.49 0.74
N ARG A 98 -0.85 -42.00 0.86
CA ARG A 98 0.44 -42.72 0.98
C ARG A 98 0.81 -43.82 -0.03
N ALA A 99 1.88 -43.50 -0.77
CA ALA A 99 2.89 -44.47 -1.18
C ALA A 99 3.50 -45.18 0.05
N PRO A 100 3.91 -46.44 -0.09
CA PRO A 100 5.35 -46.68 -0.20
C PRO A 100 5.72 -47.80 -1.20
N PHE A 101 6.95 -47.76 -1.73
CA PHE A 101 7.98 -48.80 -1.57
C PHE A 101 9.02 -48.75 -2.71
N GLU A 102 10.29 -48.59 -2.34
CA GLU A 102 11.44 -49.21 -3.02
C GLU A 102 12.43 -49.59 -1.89
N THR A 103 12.48 -50.83 -1.40
CA THR A 103 13.18 -52.04 -1.89
C THR A 103 14.71 -51.94 -1.82
N GLN A 104 15.33 -52.67 -0.88
CA GLN A 104 16.54 -53.45 -1.16
C GLN A 104 16.76 -54.58 -0.13
N SER A 105 17.12 -55.74 -0.68
CA SER A 105 17.26 -57.09 -0.12
C SER A 105 18.43 -57.23 0.87
N PHE A 106 18.31 -58.11 1.87
CA PHE A 106 19.25 -59.22 2.15
C PHE A 106 18.64 -60.20 3.18
N ALA A 107 19.10 -61.46 3.09
CA ALA A 107 18.44 -62.69 3.52
C ALA A 107 18.38 -62.99 5.03
N ASP A 108 17.42 -63.85 5.36
CA ASP A 108 17.36 -64.86 6.42
C ASP A 108 17.94 -64.52 7.79
N HIS A 109 17.06 -64.22 8.75
CA HIS A 109 17.00 -64.95 10.02
C HIS A 109 15.59 -64.92 10.60
N SER A 110 14.94 -66.08 10.57
CA SER A 110 13.75 -66.43 11.34
C SER A 110 14.03 -66.25 12.83
N LEU A 111 13.28 -65.39 13.52
CA LEU A 111 12.95 -65.49 14.95
C LEU A 111 11.71 -64.62 15.20
N CYS A 112 10.56 -65.26 15.40
CA CYS A 112 9.37 -64.65 15.96
C CYS A 112 9.60 -64.38 17.46
N PRO A 113 9.14 -63.23 17.98
CA PRO A 113 8.57 -63.21 19.32
C PRO A 113 7.15 -62.61 19.36
N PRO A 114 6.33 -63.06 20.33
CA PRO A 114 4.90 -62.79 20.37
C PRO A 114 4.57 -61.42 21.02
N GLU A 115 3.45 -60.85 20.62
CA GLU A 115 2.72 -59.85 21.42
C GLU A 115 2.22 -60.51 22.71
N VAL A 116 2.76 -60.06 23.85
CA VAL A 116 2.14 -60.28 25.16
C VAL A 116 1.29 -59.06 25.47
N GLY A 117 -0.01 -59.17 25.25
CA GLY A 117 -1.00 -58.34 25.94
C GLY A 117 -1.11 -58.83 27.37
N PHE A 118 -0.76 -57.99 28.34
CA PHE A 118 -1.07 -58.24 29.74
C PHE A 118 -2.53 -57.88 30.00
N SER A 119 -3.37 -58.90 30.10
CA SER A 119 -4.64 -58.88 30.82
C SER A 119 -4.47 -59.72 32.07
N PHE A 120 -4.73 -59.13 33.23
CA PHE A 120 -4.89 -59.80 34.53
C PHE A 120 -5.60 -58.79 35.45
N TYR A 121 -6.66 -59.08 36.19
CA TYR A 121 -7.42 -60.30 36.53
C TYR A 121 -8.82 -59.77 36.99
N ASN A 122 -9.94 -60.48 36.89
CA ASN A 122 -10.21 -61.68 37.68
C ASN A 122 -11.38 -62.49 37.12
N GLN A 123 -11.20 -63.80 37.25
CA GLN A 123 -12.06 -64.90 36.87
C GLN A 123 -13.32 -64.97 37.75
N ASN A 124 -14.46 -65.23 37.11
CA ASN A 124 -15.60 -65.89 37.75
C ASN A 124 -15.40 -67.40 37.65
N PRO A 125 -15.61 -68.19 38.71
CA PRO A 125 -15.82 -69.63 38.60
C PRO A 125 -17.31 -69.95 38.41
N GLU A 126 -17.62 -70.87 37.50
CA GLU A 126 -18.95 -71.46 37.30
C GLU A 126 -19.22 -72.64 38.27
N ALA A 127 -20.43 -72.58 38.84
CA ALA A 127 -21.43 -73.63 39.14
C ALA A 127 -21.07 -75.00 39.74
N GLY A 128 -21.62 -75.22 40.95
CA GLY A 128 -22.14 -76.48 41.49
C GLY A 128 -23.18 -76.17 42.59
N PRO A 129 -24.26 -76.94 42.75
CA PRO A 129 -25.60 -76.44 43.08
C PRO A 129 -25.91 -76.45 44.58
N GLU A 130 -26.85 -75.59 45.02
CA GLU A 130 -27.96 -75.91 45.94
C GLU A 130 -28.80 -74.65 46.27
N HIS A 131 -30.12 -74.74 46.02
CA HIS A 131 -31.28 -74.23 46.79
C HIS A 131 -31.09 -73.02 47.74
N SER A 132 -31.91 -71.96 47.80
CA SER A 132 -33.28 -71.64 47.36
C SER A 132 -33.47 -70.11 47.49
N GLU A 133 -34.40 -69.56 46.69
CA GLU A 133 -35.31 -68.41 46.93
C GLU A 133 -34.84 -67.29 47.89
N VAL A 134 -34.80 -66.02 47.50
CA VAL A 134 -35.99 -65.17 47.36
C VAL A 134 -35.71 -64.01 46.39
N HIS A 135 -36.66 -63.78 45.48
CA HIS A 135 -36.75 -62.59 44.65
C HIS A 135 -36.90 -61.31 45.48
N THR A 136 -36.10 -60.28 45.19
CA THR A 136 -36.66 -58.93 45.10
C THR A 136 -35.89 -58.06 44.12
N THR A 137 -36.66 -57.66 43.12
CA THR A 137 -36.36 -56.83 41.95
C THR A 137 -35.85 -55.44 42.34
N HIS A 138 -34.71 -54.99 41.81
CA HIS A 138 -34.50 -53.56 41.57
C HIS A 138 -33.76 -53.31 40.24
N ALA A 139 -34.41 -52.50 39.42
CA ALA A 139 -34.08 -52.09 38.06
C ALA A 139 -33.09 -50.89 38.04
N PRO A 140 -32.63 -50.40 36.86
CA PRO A 140 -31.37 -49.67 36.67
C PRO A 140 -31.41 -48.19 37.16
N PRO A 141 -30.26 -47.54 37.43
CA PRO A 141 -30.22 -46.24 38.04
C PRO A 141 -30.29 -45.12 36.99
N SER A 142 -31.47 -44.55 36.75
CA SER A 142 -31.58 -43.34 35.95
C SER A 142 -32.57 -42.28 36.48
N PHE A 143 -33.10 -42.42 37.70
CA PHE A 143 -34.08 -41.45 38.26
C PHE A 143 -33.87 -41.02 39.73
N LEU A 144 -32.68 -41.20 40.34
CA LEU A 144 -32.43 -40.91 41.77
C LEU A 144 -31.54 -39.68 42.09
N SER A 145 -31.44 -38.66 41.23
CA SER A 145 -30.30 -37.72 41.30
C SER A 145 -30.52 -36.33 41.93
N LYS A 146 -31.73 -35.75 42.03
CA LYS A 146 -31.86 -34.34 42.48
C LYS A 146 -32.18 -34.16 43.97
N ALA A 147 -33.03 -35.00 44.56
CA ALA A 147 -33.41 -34.89 45.97
C ALA A 147 -32.22 -35.17 46.91
N ASN A 148 -31.41 -36.19 46.61
CA ASN A 148 -30.21 -36.53 47.39
C ASN A 148 -29.11 -35.47 47.30
N GLN A 149 -29.02 -34.71 46.21
CA GLN A 149 -28.04 -33.63 46.03
C GLN A 149 -28.37 -32.42 46.92
N VAL A 150 -29.64 -32.01 46.95
CA VAL A 150 -30.13 -30.93 47.82
C VAL A 150 -30.00 -31.29 49.30
N THR A 151 -30.20 -32.56 49.67
CA THR A 151 -29.98 -33.03 51.04
C THR A 151 -28.50 -33.01 51.43
N ARG A 152 -27.59 -33.39 50.54
CA ARG A 152 -26.13 -33.33 50.79
C ARG A 152 -25.62 -31.89 50.91
N GLU A 153 -26.13 -30.98 50.09
CA GLU A 153 -25.81 -29.54 50.13
C GLU A 153 -26.17 -28.93 51.48
N LYS A 154 -27.39 -29.17 51.98
CA LYS A 154 -27.81 -28.67 53.29
C LYS A 154 -26.97 -29.23 54.44
N ILE A 155 -26.66 -30.52 54.41
CA ILE A 155 -25.83 -31.16 55.44
C ILE A 155 -24.39 -30.62 55.40
N LEU A 156 -23.87 -30.32 54.20
CA LEU A 156 -22.57 -29.66 54.04
C LEU A 156 -22.59 -28.22 54.56
N GLU A 157 -23.65 -27.45 54.27
CA GLU A 157 -23.81 -26.09 54.81
C GLU A 157 -23.86 -26.10 56.34
N GLU A 158 -24.62 -27.00 56.96
CA GLU A 158 -24.70 -27.16 58.41
C GLU A 158 -23.33 -27.47 59.05
N PHE A 159 -22.52 -28.31 58.39
CA PHE A 159 -21.16 -28.61 58.83
C PHE A 159 -20.23 -27.40 58.68
N LEU A 160 -20.30 -26.70 57.55
CA LEU A 160 -19.44 -25.55 57.25
C LEU A 160 -19.78 -24.32 58.08
N ASP A 161 -21.01 -24.22 58.61
CA ASP A 161 -21.44 -23.19 59.56
C ASP A 161 -20.81 -23.37 60.96
N GLY A 162 -20.27 -24.56 61.26
CA GLY A 162 -19.42 -24.78 62.43
C GLY A 162 -18.07 -24.07 62.29
N ASN A 163 -17.64 -23.32 63.30
CA ASN A 163 -16.35 -22.61 63.25
C ASN A 163 -15.12 -23.47 63.62
N ASN A 164 -15.32 -24.75 63.99
CA ASN A 164 -14.31 -25.61 64.60
C ASN A 164 -13.97 -26.85 63.74
N TRP A 165 -13.84 -26.71 62.42
CA TRP A 165 -13.40 -27.80 61.54
C TRP A 165 -12.02 -27.49 60.92
N GLY A 166 -11.15 -28.49 60.89
CA GLY A 166 -9.86 -28.45 60.19
C GLY A 166 -9.89 -29.17 58.84
N ILE A 167 -8.73 -29.25 58.19
CA ILE A 167 -8.56 -29.90 56.88
C ILE A 167 -8.92 -31.40 56.94
N GLU A 168 -8.49 -32.10 57.99
CA GLU A 168 -8.81 -33.51 58.18
C GLU A 168 -10.30 -33.75 58.46
N ASP A 169 -10.97 -32.83 59.17
CA ASP A 169 -12.41 -32.90 59.38
C ASP A 169 -13.17 -32.73 58.06
N ALA A 170 -12.76 -31.79 57.21
CA ALA A 170 -13.33 -31.61 55.87
C ALA A 170 -13.12 -32.85 54.98
N ARG A 171 -11.95 -33.50 55.09
CA ARG A 171 -11.64 -34.74 54.36
C ARG A 171 -12.49 -35.92 54.86
N ASP A 172 -12.64 -36.08 56.16
CA ASP A 172 -13.47 -37.15 56.72
C ASP A 172 -14.95 -36.91 56.45
N PHE A 173 -15.39 -35.66 56.41
CA PHE A 173 -16.75 -35.30 56.10
C PHE A 173 -17.12 -35.55 54.63
N THR A 174 -16.23 -35.21 53.69
CA THR A 174 -16.44 -35.52 52.26
C THR A 174 -16.49 -37.03 52.00
N ARG A 175 -15.66 -37.82 52.70
CA ARG A 175 -15.71 -39.30 52.69
C ARG A 175 -17.02 -39.85 53.24
N ARG A 176 -17.50 -39.32 54.38
CA ARG A 176 -18.78 -39.74 55.00
C ARG A 176 -19.97 -39.50 54.09
N LEU A 177 -20.01 -38.35 53.40
CA LEU A 177 -21.08 -38.01 52.46
C LEU A 177 -20.92 -38.65 51.07
N ARG A 178 -19.84 -39.41 50.83
CA ARG A 178 -19.49 -40.00 49.52
C ARG A 178 -19.48 -38.96 48.40
N ILE A 179 -18.99 -37.74 48.69
CA ILE A 179 -18.83 -36.68 47.70
C ILE A 179 -17.51 -36.93 46.98
N ASP A 180 -17.59 -37.15 45.67
CA ASP A 180 -16.42 -37.25 44.81
C ASP A 180 -16.04 -35.85 44.29
N LEU A 181 -15.10 -35.19 44.98
CA LEU A 181 -14.66 -33.84 44.64
C LEU A 181 -14.08 -33.74 43.23
N HIS A 182 -13.58 -34.84 42.65
CA HIS A 182 -13.08 -34.84 41.27
C HIS A 182 -14.21 -34.72 40.24
N ARG A 183 -15.40 -35.25 40.54
CA ARG A 183 -16.59 -35.16 39.68
C ARG A 183 -17.38 -33.89 39.94
N GLU A 184 -17.37 -33.41 41.18
CA GLU A 184 -18.17 -32.27 41.64
C GLU A 184 -17.27 -31.19 42.28
N PRO A 185 -16.45 -30.48 41.48
CA PRO A 185 -15.47 -29.51 41.98
C PRO A 185 -16.10 -28.30 42.70
N ARG A 186 -17.41 -28.10 42.54
CA ARG A 186 -18.18 -27.05 43.22
C ARG A 186 -18.17 -27.20 44.75
N TYR A 187 -18.18 -28.43 45.25
CA TYR A 187 -18.14 -28.67 46.70
C TYR A 187 -16.77 -28.33 47.29
N SER A 188 -15.69 -28.63 46.57
CA SER A 188 -14.34 -28.19 46.94
C SER A 188 -14.27 -26.66 47.04
N ARG A 189 -14.86 -25.95 46.06
CA ARG A 189 -14.96 -24.49 46.06
C ARG A 189 -15.76 -23.94 47.24
N GLN A 190 -16.90 -24.53 47.58
CA GLN A 190 -17.73 -24.11 48.72
C GLN A 190 -16.99 -24.27 50.06
N ILE A 191 -16.32 -25.41 50.26
CA ILE A 191 -15.52 -25.67 51.46
C ILE A 191 -14.40 -24.61 51.59
N PHE A 192 -13.69 -24.36 50.48
CA PHE A 192 -12.59 -23.40 50.47
C PHE A 192 -13.07 -21.96 50.69
N GLU A 193 -14.19 -21.54 50.09
CA GLU A 193 -14.77 -20.21 50.33
C GLU A 193 -15.17 -20.00 51.78
N ARG A 194 -15.74 -21.02 52.44
CA ARG A 194 -16.09 -20.97 53.86
C ARG A 194 -14.84 -20.93 54.77
N LEU A 195 -13.77 -21.64 54.40
CA LEU A 195 -12.46 -21.52 55.05
C LEU A 195 -11.94 -20.07 54.99
N LEU A 196 -12.03 -19.44 53.83
CA LEU A 196 -11.58 -18.07 53.59
C LEU A 196 -12.50 -16.99 54.21
N ALA A 197 -13.78 -17.31 54.44
CA ALA A 197 -14.76 -16.40 55.01
C ALA A 197 -14.58 -16.16 56.53
N ARG A 198 -13.79 -17.01 57.22
CA ARG A 198 -13.49 -16.89 58.66
C ARG A 198 -12.92 -15.51 59.03
N SER A 199 -13.17 -15.09 60.27
CA SER A 199 -12.81 -13.76 60.78
C SER A 199 -11.31 -13.46 60.74
N ASP A 200 -10.47 -14.46 61.01
CA ASP A 200 -9.03 -14.47 60.68
C ASP A 200 -8.76 -15.72 59.82
N PRO A 201 -8.66 -15.61 58.49
CA PRO A 201 -8.40 -16.75 57.65
C PRO A 201 -6.97 -17.25 57.95
N ASP A 202 -6.88 -18.46 58.50
CA ASP A 202 -5.59 -19.12 58.64
C ASP A 202 -5.07 -19.49 57.25
N LEU A 203 -4.23 -18.63 56.70
CA LEU A 203 -3.63 -18.84 55.38
C LEU A 203 -2.69 -20.04 55.36
N ILE A 204 -2.25 -20.56 56.52
CA ILE A 204 -1.48 -21.80 56.59
C ILE A 204 -2.40 -22.98 56.27
N GLU A 205 -3.59 -23.03 56.88
CA GLU A 205 -4.62 -24.02 56.53
C GLU A 205 -5.07 -23.88 55.07
N ALA A 206 -5.23 -22.65 54.57
CA ALA A 206 -5.58 -22.43 53.18
C ALA A 206 -4.51 -22.95 52.21
N ILE A 207 -3.21 -22.77 52.52
CA ILE A 207 -2.12 -23.33 51.71
C ILE A 207 -2.12 -24.86 51.77
N ALA A 208 -2.30 -25.44 52.96
CA ALA A 208 -2.37 -26.89 53.11
C ALA A 208 -3.60 -27.50 52.39
N PHE A 209 -4.72 -26.78 52.31
CA PHE A 209 -5.86 -27.18 51.49
C PHE A 209 -5.52 -27.13 49.99
N LEU A 210 -4.83 -26.08 49.53
CA LEU A 210 -4.43 -25.93 48.12
C LEU A 210 -3.38 -26.97 47.67
N ASP A 211 -2.51 -27.39 48.58
CA ASP A 211 -1.47 -28.40 48.34
C ASP A 211 -2.02 -29.85 48.44
N ASP A 212 -3.26 -30.05 48.92
CA ASP A 212 -3.90 -31.37 49.04
C ASP A 212 -4.62 -31.76 47.72
N PRO A 213 -4.15 -32.80 46.99
CA PRO A 213 -4.74 -33.20 45.71
C PRO A 213 -6.15 -33.81 45.81
N PHE A 214 -6.57 -34.27 46.99
CA PHE A 214 -7.90 -34.86 47.21
C PHE A 214 -8.94 -33.79 47.53
N LEU A 215 -8.54 -32.74 48.24
CA LEU A 215 -9.44 -31.64 48.60
C LEU A 215 -9.49 -30.58 47.51
N ASN A 216 -8.34 -30.25 46.91
CA ASN A 216 -8.23 -29.26 45.86
C ASN A 216 -8.11 -29.93 44.49
N THR A 217 -9.25 -30.13 43.85
CA THR A 217 -9.34 -30.75 42.53
C THR A 217 -9.18 -29.72 41.42
N ARG A 218 -8.64 -30.15 40.27
CA ARG A 218 -8.49 -29.29 39.08
C ARG A 218 -9.84 -28.70 38.66
N GLY A 219 -9.86 -27.40 38.32
CA GLY A 219 -11.07 -26.70 37.89
C GLY A 219 -12.04 -26.27 39.01
N SER A 220 -11.65 -26.44 40.28
CA SER A 220 -12.39 -25.91 41.44
C SER A 220 -12.30 -24.38 41.55
N GLY A 221 -11.30 -23.75 40.94
CA GLY A 221 -11.09 -22.30 41.00
C GLY A 221 -10.51 -21.81 42.34
N ASN A 222 -10.06 -22.72 43.22
CA ASN A 222 -9.61 -22.36 44.57
C ASN A 222 -8.37 -21.46 44.59
N TYR A 223 -7.42 -21.63 43.65
CA TYR A 223 -6.24 -20.76 43.56
C TYR A 223 -6.64 -19.33 43.20
N ALA A 224 -7.59 -19.14 42.28
CA ALA A 224 -8.13 -17.81 41.98
C ALA A 224 -8.88 -17.20 43.18
N ALA A 225 -9.65 -18.01 43.93
CA ALA A 225 -10.29 -17.56 45.19
C ALA A 225 -9.27 -17.03 46.21
N ALA A 226 -8.16 -17.76 46.35
CA ALA A 226 -7.10 -17.40 47.30
C ALA A 226 -6.48 -16.03 46.97
N VAL A 227 -6.31 -15.72 45.67
CA VAL A 227 -5.85 -14.40 45.21
C VAL A 227 -6.92 -13.33 45.41
N GLU A 228 -8.20 -13.65 45.18
CA GLU A 228 -9.32 -12.73 45.33
C GLU A 228 -9.46 -12.18 46.76
N VAL A 229 -9.11 -12.96 47.78
CA VAL A 229 -9.05 -12.50 49.17
C VAL A 229 -8.14 -11.29 49.32
N PHE A 230 -7.03 -11.23 48.59
CA PHE A 230 -6.10 -10.10 48.62
C PHE A 230 -6.57 -8.88 47.84
N VAL A 231 -7.54 -9.06 46.93
CA VAL A 231 -8.23 -7.96 46.25
C VAL A 231 -9.29 -7.35 47.17
N ARG A 232 -9.96 -8.16 47.99
CA ARG A 232 -11.04 -7.72 48.90
C ARG A 232 -10.54 -7.22 50.26
N ARG A 233 -9.47 -7.83 50.80
CA ARG A 233 -8.95 -7.57 52.15
C ARG A 233 -7.45 -7.25 52.12
N LYS A 234 -7.02 -6.33 52.99
CA LYS A 234 -5.60 -6.03 53.18
C LYS A 234 -4.92 -7.13 53.98
N THR A 235 -3.84 -7.69 53.44
CA THR A 235 -3.06 -8.74 54.09
C THR A 235 -1.57 -8.40 54.14
N LYS A 236 -0.86 -8.89 55.16
CA LYS A 236 0.58 -8.66 55.33
C LYS A 236 1.35 -9.22 54.13
N ARG A 237 2.44 -8.56 53.72
CA ARG A 237 3.28 -8.97 52.58
C ARG A 237 3.76 -10.44 52.68
N GLY A 238 4.24 -10.88 53.84
CA GLY A 238 4.71 -12.26 54.02
C GLY A 238 3.61 -13.31 53.78
N LYS A 239 2.41 -13.06 54.30
CA LYS A 239 1.21 -13.89 54.08
C LYS A 239 0.83 -13.98 52.58
N ARG A 240 0.85 -12.85 51.86
CA ARG A 240 0.60 -12.82 50.41
C ARG A 240 1.64 -13.61 49.61
N THR A 241 2.92 -13.39 49.90
CA THR A 241 4.01 -14.10 49.22
C THR A 241 3.94 -15.60 49.43
N ALA A 242 3.54 -16.07 50.62
CA ALA A 242 3.39 -17.49 50.91
C ALA A 242 2.33 -18.17 50.02
N VAL A 243 1.15 -17.54 49.87
CA VAL A 243 0.08 -18.05 48.99
C VAL A 243 0.48 -17.97 47.51
N LEU A 244 1.10 -16.87 47.07
CA LEU A 244 1.59 -16.76 45.68
C LEU A 244 2.70 -17.78 45.37
N ASN A 245 3.53 -18.14 46.35
CA ASN A 245 4.51 -19.21 46.21
C ASN A 245 3.84 -20.60 46.12
N ALA A 246 2.73 -20.82 46.85
CA ALA A 246 1.95 -22.05 46.72
C ALA A 246 1.32 -22.17 45.32
N ILE A 247 0.81 -21.06 44.77
CA ILE A 247 0.33 -20.99 43.38
C ILE A 247 1.46 -21.31 42.40
N ASN A 248 2.66 -20.78 42.58
CA ASN A 248 3.80 -21.12 41.71
C ASN A 248 4.15 -22.61 41.77
N ARG A 249 4.16 -23.24 42.96
CA ARG A 249 4.35 -24.70 43.08
C ARG A 249 3.25 -25.48 42.35
N ALA A 250 2.00 -25.04 42.47
CA ALA A 250 0.88 -25.67 41.78
C ALA A 250 0.96 -25.51 40.25
N LEU A 251 1.48 -24.37 39.75
CA LEU A 251 1.79 -24.17 38.34
C LEU A 251 2.91 -25.09 37.86
N GLU A 252 3.98 -25.26 38.62
CA GLU A 252 5.07 -26.22 38.31
C GLU A 252 4.53 -27.66 38.19
N LEU A 253 3.55 -28.02 39.01
CA LEU A 253 2.90 -29.34 38.99
C LEU A 253 1.74 -29.44 37.96
N GLY A 254 1.39 -28.35 37.28
CA GLY A 254 0.30 -28.32 36.30
C GLY A 254 -1.09 -28.55 36.91
N LEU A 255 -1.30 -28.17 38.17
CA LEU A 255 -2.57 -28.38 38.91
C LEU A 255 -3.63 -27.31 38.62
N ILE A 256 -3.23 -26.17 38.06
CA ILE A 256 -4.11 -25.03 37.79
C ILE A 256 -4.65 -25.11 36.35
N SER A 257 -5.96 -24.93 36.16
CA SER A 257 -6.58 -24.86 34.82
C SER A 257 -6.29 -23.53 34.12
N THR A 258 -6.27 -23.52 32.78
CA THR A 258 -6.00 -22.33 31.96
C THR A 258 -6.94 -21.15 32.27
N ASP A 259 -8.23 -21.40 32.44
CA ASP A 259 -9.22 -20.39 32.85
C ASP A 259 -8.86 -19.72 34.18
N GLU A 260 -8.34 -20.49 35.13
CA GLU A 260 -7.95 -20.03 36.45
C GLU A 260 -6.65 -19.21 36.42
N ILE A 261 -5.70 -19.59 35.55
CA ILE A 261 -4.48 -18.80 35.29
C ILE A 261 -4.86 -17.40 34.78
N CYS A 262 -5.83 -17.30 33.87
CA CYS A 262 -6.33 -16.01 33.36
C CYS A 262 -6.92 -15.14 34.48
N LEU A 263 -7.73 -15.73 35.36
CA LEU A 263 -8.30 -15.02 36.52
C LEU A 263 -7.22 -14.55 37.50
N ILE A 264 -6.18 -15.35 37.72
CA ILE A 264 -5.06 -14.96 38.60
C ILE A 264 -4.29 -13.78 38.00
N ILE A 265 -3.94 -13.84 36.70
CA ILE A 265 -3.20 -12.75 36.01
C ILE A 265 -3.99 -11.43 36.07
N THR A 266 -5.30 -11.48 35.84
CA THR A 266 -6.15 -10.28 35.88
C THR A 266 -6.41 -9.76 37.30
N ALA A 267 -6.36 -10.62 38.32
CA ALA A 267 -6.52 -10.23 39.72
C ALA A 267 -5.24 -9.63 40.35
N LEU A 268 -4.05 -10.08 39.93
CA LEU A 268 -2.77 -9.66 40.52
C LEU A 268 -2.55 -8.14 40.59
N PRO A 269 -2.81 -7.34 39.53
CA PRO A 269 -2.68 -5.88 39.59
C PRO A 269 -3.58 -5.23 40.64
N ASN A 270 -4.72 -5.85 40.95
CA ASN A 270 -5.79 -5.31 41.80
C ASN A 270 -5.62 -5.65 43.29
N ILE A 271 -4.60 -6.43 43.65
CA ILE A 271 -4.30 -6.76 45.05
C ILE A 271 -4.09 -5.50 45.88
N LEU A 272 -4.78 -5.39 47.01
CA LEU A 272 -4.67 -4.26 47.93
C LEU A 272 -3.35 -4.32 48.71
N VAL A 273 -2.62 -3.20 48.70
CA VAL A 273 -1.35 -2.98 49.42
C VAL A 273 -1.56 -1.87 50.47
N GLU A 274 -0.53 -1.59 51.26
CA GLU A 274 -0.51 -0.50 52.24
C GLU A 274 -0.97 0.83 51.62
N ARG A 275 -1.63 1.68 52.43
CA ARG A 275 -2.18 2.99 52.03
C ARG A 275 -3.33 2.95 50.99
N ASN A 276 -4.14 1.89 50.95
CA ASN A 276 -5.30 1.74 50.04
C ASN A 276 -4.94 1.77 48.54
N LYS A 277 -3.69 1.49 48.18
CA LYS A 277 -3.25 1.42 46.79
C LYS A 277 -3.19 -0.03 46.32
N THR A 278 -3.26 -0.23 45.01
CA THR A 278 -3.18 -1.55 44.39
C THR A 278 -1.75 -1.93 44.05
N LEU A 279 -1.44 -3.22 43.93
CA LEU A 279 -0.11 -3.72 43.58
C LEU A 279 0.37 -3.15 42.24
N GLY A 280 -0.53 -3.07 41.26
CA GLY A 280 -0.23 -2.56 39.93
C GLY A 280 -0.03 -1.04 39.83
N SER A 281 -0.31 -0.26 40.89
CA SER A 281 -0.05 1.19 40.94
C SER A 281 1.04 1.58 41.93
N TRP A 282 1.22 0.77 43.00
CA TRP A 282 2.17 1.06 44.06
C TRP A 282 3.56 0.46 43.82
N ASP A 283 3.65 -0.79 43.37
CA ASP A 283 4.92 -1.51 43.24
C ASP A 283 4.97 -2.37 41.96
N HIS A 284 5.20 -1.68 40.84
CA HIS A 284 5.36 -2.30 39.53
C HIS A 284 6.50 -3.35 39.49
N LYS A 285 7.56 -3.19 40.31
CA LYS A 285 8.68 -4.13 40.38
C LYS A 285 8.27 -5.43 41.07
N ALA A 286 7.49 -5.37 42.14
CA ALA A 286 6.94 -6.55 42.80
C ALA A 286 5.95 -7.31 41.90
N LEU A 287 5.05 -6.59 41.20
CA LEU A 287 4.14 -7.21 40.25
C LEU A 287 4.89 -7.96 39.14
N LEU A 288 5.90 -7.32 38.54
CA LEU A 288 6.75 -7.95 37.52
C LEU A 288 7.48 -9.19 38.07
N LYS A 289 7.93 -9.15 39.33
CA LYS A 289 8.55 -10.31 39.99
C LYS A 289 7.59 -11.49 40.09
N HIS A 290 6.32 -11.23 40.43
CA HIS A 290 5.29 -12.28 40.48
C HIS A 290 4.97 -12.84 39.10
N TYR A 291 4.80 -12.01 38.08
CA TYR A 291 4.62 -12.49 36.71
C TYR A 291 5.80 -13.32 36.22
N ARG A 292 7.05 -12.89 36.48
CA ARG A 292 8.22 -13.69 36.12
C ARG A 292 8.30 -15.02 36.86
N ALA A 293 7.86 -15.07 38.12
CA ALA A 293 7.83 -16.31 38.89
C ALA A 293 6.79 -17.29 38.32
N MET A 294 5.59 -16.79 37.98
CA MET A 294 4.56 -17.60 37.33
C MET A 294 5.02 -18.11 35.96
N TRP A 295 5.62 -17.24 35.14
CA TRP A 295 6.17 -17.62 33.84
C TRP A 295 7.19 -18.75 33.97
N LYS A 296 8.18 -18.60 34.87
CA LYS A 296 9.16 -19.66 35.15
C LYS A 296 8.51 -20.95 35.65
N ALA A 297 7.51 -20.84 36.52
CA ALA A 297 6.79 -22.00 37.05
C ALA A 297 6.09 -22.81 35.95
N ILE A 298 5.45 -22.12 34.99
CA ILE A 298 4.85 -22.75 33.80
C ILE A 298 5.94 -23.43 32.96
N GLY A 299 7.08 -22.77 32.74
CA GLY A 299 8.20 -23.37 32.00
C GLY A 299 8.82 -24.61 32.64
N CYS A 300 8.73 -24.75 33.96
CA CYS A 300 9.17 -25.94 34.69
C CYS A 300 8.11 -27.07 34.68
N CYS A 301 6.89 -26.78 34.22
CA CYS A 301 5.82 -27.76 34.19
C CYS A 301 6.00 -28.74 33.03
N HIS A 302 5.84 -30.03 33.32
CA HIS A 302 5.93 -31.10 32.31
C HIS A 302 4.59 -31.35 31.60
N ILE A 303 3.49 -30.79 32.13
CA ILE A 303 2.11 -31.04 31.66
C ILE A 303 1.57 -29.87 30.84
N LEU A 304 1.85 -28.63 31.23
CA LEU A 304 1.40 -27.40 30.58
C LEU A 304 2.61 -26.57 30.18
N GLY A 305 2.98 -26.59 28.89
CA GLY A 305 4.08 -25.79 28.36
C GLY A 305 3.64 -24.39 27.92
N TYR A 306 4.60 -23.57 27.48
CA TYR A 306 4.31 -22.22 26.96
C TYR A 306 3.43 -22.23 25.71
N HIS A 307 3.54 -23.26 24.86
CA HIS A 307 2.76 -23.41 23.64
C HIS A 307 1.30 -23.81 23.89
N ASP A 308 1.00 -24.35 25.08
CA ASP A 308 -0.34 -24.82 25.45
C ASP A 308 -1.20 -23.70 26.08
N LEU A 309 -0.65 -22.48 26.20
CA LEU A 309 -1.36 -21.35 26.77
C LEU A 309 -2.37 -20.76 25.78
N ASP A 310 -3.61 -20.64 26.24
CA ASP A 310 -4.71 -20.05 25.47
C ASP A 310 -4.44 -18.58 25.11
N LYS A 311 -4.94 -18.17 23.93
CA LYS A 311 -4.80 -16.79 23.44
C LYS A 311 -5.35 -15.75 24.43
N SER A 312 -6.44 -16.05 25.14
CA SER A 312 -7.02 -15.15 26.14
C SER A 312 -6.07 -14.86 27.31
N ILE A 313 -5.27 -15.84 27.73
CA ILE A 313 -4.26 -15.70 28.78
C ILE A 313 -3.14 -14.77 28.29
N LEU A 314 -2.62 -15.05 27.09
CA LEU A 314 -1.57 -14.25 26.47
C LEU A 314 -2.03 -12.81 26.26
N ASP A 315 -3.27 -12.61 25.81
CA ASP A 315 -3.84 -11.29 25.58
C ASP A 315 -3.92 -10.48 26.89
N ALA A 316 -4.42 -11.09 27.97
CA ALA A 316 -4.48 -10.45 29.28
C ALA A 316 -3.08 -10.14 29.84
N TRP A 317 -2.14 -11.08 29.70
CA TRP A 317 -0.80 -10.94 30.24
C TRP A 317 0.01 -9.87 29.49
N LEU A 318 0.01 -9.91 28.15
CA LEU A 318 0.71 -8.94 27.32
C LEU A 318 0.12 -7.54 27.46
N GLY A 319 -1.21 -7.42 27.58
CA GLY A 319 -1.88 -6.15 27.88
C GLY A 319 -1.34 -5.50 29.16
N GLU A 320 -1.19 -6.28 30.24
CA GLU A 320 -0.61 -5.79 31.48
C GLU A 320 0.88 -5.47 31.33
N LEU A 321 1.68 -6.28 30.64
CA LEU A 321 3.11 -6.01 30.44
C LEU A 321 3.37 -4.73 29.64
N LEU A 322 2.54 -4.42 28.64
CA LEU A 322 2.59 -3.15 27.91
C LEU A 322 2.25 -1.97 28.81
N ARG A 323 1.21 -2.09 29.65
CA ARG A 323 0.84 -1.07 30.65
C ARG A 323 1.99 -0.80 31.63
N LEU A 324 2.72 -1.85 32.01
CA LEU A 324 3.90 -1.78 32.87
C LEU A 324 5.18 -1.32 32.14
N ARG A 325 5.13 -1.09 30.82
CA ARG A 325 6.28 -0.76 29.96
C ARG A 325 7.41 -1.80 30.04
N SER A 326 7.08 -3.08 30.25
CA SER A 326 8.07 -4.15 30.36
C SER A 326 8.32 -4.84 29.02
N PHE A 327 8.90 -4.10 28.07
CA PHE A 327 9.06 -4.55 26.68
C PHE A 327 9.91 -5.81 26.53
N ARG A 328 11.01 -5.95 27.27
CA ARG A 328 11.89 -7.14 27.21
C ARG A 328 11.18 -8.42 27.62
N PHE A 329 10.30 -8.35 28.63
CA PHE A 329 9.61 -9.53 29.11
C PHE A 329 8.43 -9.89 28.20
N ALA A 330 7.74 -8.89 27.66
CA ALA A 330 6.72 -9.10 26.64
C ALA A 330 7.32 -9.68 25.34
N GLU A 331 8.51 -9.23 24.93
CA GLU A 331 9.26 -9.82 23.81
C GLU A 331 9.56 -11.31 24.01
N GLU A 332 10.06 -11.69 25.19
CA GLU A 332 10.31 -13.10 25.56
C GLU A 332 9.02 -13.93 25.47
N LEU A 333 7.92 -13.43 26.05
CA LEU A 333 6.64 -14.13 26.05
C LEU A 333 6.09 -14.33 24.63
N ILE A 334 6.20 -13.32 23.76
CA ILE A 334 5.79 -13.41 22.35
C ILE A 334 6.59 -14.47 21.59
N ILE A 335 7.90 -14.54 21.81
CA ILE A 335 8.77 -15.49 21.11
C ILE A 335 8.48 -16.93 21.54
N GLU A 336 8.37 -17.17 22.85
CA GLU A 336 8.17 -18.52 23.40
C GLU A 336 6.76 -19.06 23.16
N THR A 337 5.75 -18.20 23.04
CA THR A 337 4.36 -18.60 22.73
C THR A 337 4.02 -18.54 21.25
N HIS A 338 5.02 -18.24 20.41
CA HIS A 338 4.81 -18.08 18.99
C HIS A 338 4.35 -19.40 18.34
N ASN A 339 3.27 -19.31 17.56
CA ASN A 339 2.79 -20.37 16.70
C ASN A 339 2.74 -19.86 15.25
N ALA A 340 3.49 -20.51 14.35
CA ALA A 340 3.62 -20.11 12.96
C ALA A 340 2.29 -20.10 12.19
N ASP A 341 1.30 -20.90 12.62
CA ASP A 341 -0.01 -20.99 11.96
C ASP A 341 -0.98 -19.86 12.40
N SER A 342 -0.62 -19.07 13.42
CA SER A 342 -1.48 -18.04 14.01
C SER A 342 -0.94 -16.63 13.78
N ARG A 343 -1.68 -15.80 13.04
CA ARG A 343 -1.37 -14.37 12.89
C ARG A 343 -1.65 -13.61 14.20
N SER A 344 -0.63 -13.46 15.03
CA SER A 344 -0.68 -12.66 16.27
C SER A 344 -0.45 -11.17 15.98
N GLN A 345 -1.26 -10.30 16.60
CA GLN A 345 -1.10 -8.84 16.50
C GLN A 345 -0.05 -8.30 17.47
N TRP A 346 0.28 -9.07 18.51
CA TRP A 346 1.15 -8.65 19.61
C TRP A 346 2.56 -8.21 19.21
N PRO A 347 3.28 -8.86 18.27
CA PRO A 347 4.57 -8.36 17.81
C PRO A 347 4.48 -6.91 17.33
N SER A 348 3.43 -6.59 16.55
CA SER A 348 3.23 -5.23 16.03
C SER A 348 2.80 -4.24 17.12
N THR A 349 1.94 -4.66 18.05
CA THR A 349 1.48 -3.82 19.17
C THR A 349 2.62 -3.49 20.14
N LEU A 350 3.52 -4.45 20.42
CA LEU A 350 4.70 -4.23 21.25
C LEU A 350 5.62 -3.17 20.64
N VAL A 351 5.95 -3.31 19.36
CA VAL A 351 6.85 -2.37 18.66
C VAL A 351 6.23 -0.98 18.58
N GLN A 352 4.92 -0.88 18.30
CA GLN A 352 4.19 0.39 18.32
C GLN A 352 4.24 1.06 19.70
N ALA A 353 3.87 0.34 20.76
CA ALA A 353 3.91 0.87 22.12
C ALA A 353 5.32 1.30 22.54
N TRP A 354 6.35 0.55 22.15
CA TRP A 354 7.75 0.89 22.38
C TRP A 354 8.14 2.20 21.68
N LEU A 355 7.80 2.37 20.40
CA LEU A 355 8.07 3.58 19.62
C LEU A 355 7.42 4.82 20.24
N GLU A 356 6.17 4.70 20.70
CA GLU A 356 5.42 5.78 21.35
C GLU A 356 6.03 6.18 22.70
N THR A 357 6.49 5.22 23.51
CA THR A 357 7.13 5.54 24.81
C THR A 357 8.46 6.28 24.67
N MET A 358 9.21 6.07 23.59
CA MET A 358 10.47 6.79 23.34
C MET A 358 10.26 8.27 22.94
N GLU A 359 9.04 8.69 22.63
CA GLU A 359 8.71 10.11 22.43
C GLU A 359 8.61 10.86 23.78
N ALA A 360 8.25 10.16 24.86
CA ALA A 360 8.04 10.75 26.18
C ALA A 360 9.31 10.80 27.06
N ASP A 361 10.19 9.80 26.95
CA ASP A 361 11.36 9.66 27.83
C ASP A 361 12.67 9.89 27.04
N LEU A 362 13.17 11.13 27.02
CA LEU A 362 14.43 11.53 26.34
C LEU A 362 15.70 10.96 27.00
N GLU A 363 15.61 10.34 28.19
CA GLU A 363 16.79 10.11 29.06
C GLU A 363 17.23 8.64 29.20
N THR A 364 16.48 7.66 28.69
CA THR A 364 16.93 6.25 28.72
C THR A 364 16.71 5.55 27.39
N SER A 365 17.79 5.11 26.75
CA SER A 365 17.71 4.31 25.53
C SER A 365 17.11 2.94 25.85
N LEU A 366 15.80 2.81 25.68
CA LEU A 366 15.15 1.52 25.71
C LEU A 366 15.74 0.67 24.56
N PRO A 367 16.18 -0.57 24.85
CA PRO A 367 16.72 -1.45 23.82
C PRO A 367 15.61 -1.78 22.82
N PHE A 368 15.96 -1.73 21.53
CA PHE A 368 15.07 -2.12 20.44
C PHE A 368 14.75 -3.63 20.55
N PRO A 369 13.48 -4.06 20.44
CA PRO A 369 13.09 -5.48 20.45
C PRO A 369 13.46 -6.16 19.12
N ASP A 370 14.76 -6.35 18.90
CA ASP A 370 15.32 -6.95 17.69
C ASP A 370 15.16 -8.47 17.64
N LYS A 371 15.02 -9.13 18.80
CA LYS A 371 14.92 -10.59 18.89
C LYS A 371 13.67 -11.10 18.19
N ILE A 372 12.58 -10.33 18.21
CA ILE A 372 11.34 -10.59 17.47
C ILE A 372 11.64 -10.85 15.99
N PHE A 373 12.53 -10.09 15.37
CA PHE A 373 12.82 -10.24 13.94
C PHE A 373 13.83 -11.35 13.62
N SER A 374 14.48 -11.93 14.64
CA SER A 374 15.46 -13.00 14.46
C SER A 374 14.97 -14.38 14.90
N GLN A 375 14.03 -14.44 15.85
CA GLN A 375 13.56 -15.69 16.46
C GLN A 375 12.13 -16.07 16.04
N LEU A 376 11.32 -15.12 15.55
CA LEU A 376 10.02 -15.45 14.94
C LEU A 376 10.18 -16.02 13.52
N ASP A 377 9.11 -16.66 13.04
CA ASP A 377 9.02 -17.05 11.64
C ASP A 377 9.11 -15.83 10.70
N VAL A 378 9.61 -16.06 9.49
CA VAL A 378 9.90 -15.01 8.50
C VAL A 378 8.64 -14.24 8.08
N ASP A 379 7.49 -14.91 8.05
CA ASP A 379 6.21 -14.33 7.62
C ASP A 379 5.58 -13.50 8.75
N SER A 380 5.65 -13.93 10.00
CA SER A 380 5.23 -13.12 11.16
C SER A 380 6.12 -11.91 11.38
N ALA A 381 7.43 -12.06 11.18
CA ALA A 381 8.35 -10.92 11.21
C ALA A 381 8.01 -9.90 10.10
N ALA A 382 7.67 -10.37 8.89
CA ALA A 382 7.24 -9.51 7.78
C ALA A 382 5.90 -8.82 8.07
N ASP A 383 4.90 -9.57 8.57
CA ASP A 383 3.59 -9.06 8.94
C ASP A 383 3.70 -7.99 10.04
N CYS A 384 4.55 -8.21 11.04
CA CYS A 384 4.87 -7.23 12.07
C CYS A 384 5.40 -5.92 11.46
N VAL A 385 6.43 -5.99 10.61
CA VAL A 385 7.02 -4.81 9.96
C VAL A 385 6.01 -4.05 9.12
N ILE A 386 5.14 -4.76 8.40
CA ILE A 386 4.07 -4.17 7.59
C ILE A 386 3.04 -3.48 8.48
N ARG A 387 2.49 -4.16 9.49
CA ARG A 387 1.45 -3.62 10.39
C ARG A 387 1.92 -2.42 11.19
N VAL A 388 3.15 -2.44 11.72
CA VAL A 388 3.73 -1.29 12.43
C VAL A 388 3.74 -0.07 11.51
N THR A 389 4.21 -0.24 10.27
CA THR A 389 4.32 0.86 9.31
C THR A 389 2.96 1.37 8.86
N GLU A 390 2.01 0.47 8.59
CA GLU A 390 0.65 0.84 8.21
C GLU A 390 -0.08 1.58 9.33
N ALA A 391 0.10 1.16 10.59
CA ALA A 391 -0.47 1.84 11.75
C ALA A 391 0.16 3.23 11.96
N LEU A 392 1.49 3.35 11.86
CA LEU A 392 2.18 4.64 11.96
C LEU A 392 1.75 5.60 10.83
N ALA A 393 1.60 5.10 9.60
CA ALA A 393 1.12 5.89 8.47
C ALA A 393 -0.36 6.30 8.61
N SER A 394 -1.18 5.46 9.25
CA SER A 394 -2.60 5.72 9.52
C SER A 394 -2.85 6.52 10.81
N SER A 395 -1.81 6.79 11.60
CA SER A 395 -1.95 7.48 12.88
C SER A 395 -2.51 8.89 12.69
N SER A 396 -3.47 9.27 13.54
CA SER A 396 -4.07 10.61 13.57
C SER A 396 -3.19 11.64 14.28
N ALA A 397 -1.99 11.26 14.71
CA ALA A 397 -1.02 12.15 15.34
C ALA A 397 -0.63 13.31 14.40
N ASP A 398 -0.12 14.41 14.97
CA ASP A 398 0.37 15.54 14.19
C ASP A 398 1.40 15.10 13.14
N ARG A 399 1.41 15.79 11.99
CA ARG A 399 2.27 15.47 10.84
C ARG A 399 3.74 15.37 11.23
N VAL A 400 4.20 16.24 12.12
CA VAL A 400 5.61 16.29 12.55
C VAL A 400 5.95 15.07 13.40
N SER A 401 5.12 14.75 14.40
CA SER A 401 5.29 13.58 15.27
C SER A 401 5.24 12.27 14.48
N ARG A 402 4.25 12.12 13.57
CA ARG A 402 4.16 10.94 12.68
C ARG A 402 5.44 10.74 11.85
N ASN A 403 5.96 11.81 11.26
CA ASN A 403 7.18 11.73 10.45
C ASN A 403 8.42 11.42 11.30
N GLN A 404 8.50 11.92 12.54
CA GLN A 404 9.57 11.58 13.48
C GLN A 404 9.52 10.09 13.86
N LEU A 405 8.34 9.54 14.15
CA LEU A 405 8.18 8.11 14.45
C LEU A 405 8.55 7.23 13.24
N LEU A 406 8.15 7.60 12.02
CA LEU A 406 8.51 6.88 10.80
C LEU A 406 10.02 6.95 10.49
N GLU A 407 10.67 8.10 10.72
CA GLU A 407 12.12 8.25 10.58
C GLU A 407 12.87 7.37 11.59
N ARG A 408 12.45 7.36 12.87
CA ARG A 408 13.02 6.47 13.90
C ARG A 408 12.84 5.01 13.55
N TRP A 409 11.62 4.64 13.14
CA TRP A 409 11.32 3.28 12.69
C TRP A 409 12.23 2.86 11.53
N ARG A 410 12.46 3.76 10.57
CA ARG A 410 13.39 3.55 9.46
C ARG A 410 14.82 3.30 9.94
N ASP A 411 15.29 4.05 10.93
CA ASP A 411 16.64 3.92 11.47
C ASP A 411 16.80 2.60 12.24
N CYS A 412 15.80 2.18 13.02
CA CYS A 412 15.75 0.85 13.66
C CYS A 412 15.86 -0.28 12.62
N LEU A 413 15.05 -0.23 11.57
CA LEU A 413 15.06 -1.22 10.50
C LEU A 413 16.38 -1.25 9.70
N SER A 414 17.06 -0.11 9.60
CA SER A 414 18.33 -0.02 8.86
C SER A 414 19.51 -0.64 9.61
N ASN A 415 19.42 -0.72 10.95
CA ASN A 415 20.48 -1.26 11.82
C ASN A 415 20.33 -2.76 12.09
N ALA A 416 19.16 -3.34 11.84
CA ALA A 416 18.89 -4.74 12.10
C ALA A 416 19.29 -5.64 10.92
N GLU A 417 20.45 -6.31 11.03
CA GLU A 417 21.03 -7.16 9.98
C GLU A 417 20.13 -8.35 9.56
N VAL A 418 19.32 -8.85 10.50
CA VAL A 418 18.50 -10.06 10.32
C VAL A 418 17.29 -9.85 9.40
N ILE A 419 16.87 -8.59 9.16
CA ILE A 419 15.66 -8.23 8.38
C ILE A 419 15.85 -8.45 6.87
N SER A 420 17.06 -8.79 6.41
CA SER A 420 17.30 -9.16 5.00
C SER A 420 16.59 -10.46 4.58
N THR A 421 16.29 -11.35 5.51
CA THR A 421 15.54 -12.60 5.28
C THR A 421 14.04 -12.34 5.12
N VAL A 422 13.49 -11.44 5.93
CA VAL A 422 12.09 -10.96 5.92
C VAL A 422 11.66 -10.44 4.55
N ALA A 423 12.59 -9.87 3.78
CA ALA A 423 12.33 -9.41 2.41
C ALA A 423 11.86 -10.52 1.44
N LYS A 424 12.10 -11.80 1.74
CA LYS A 424 11.68 -12.93 0.88
C LYS A 424 10.26 -13.46 1.16
N SER A 425 9.64 -12.99 2.24
CA SER A 425 8.30 -13.43 2.65
C SER A 425 7.25 -13.25 1.55
N GLN A 426 6.22 -14.10 1.52
CA GLN A 426 5.08 -13.90 0.61
C GLN A 426 4.08 -12.87 1.13
N VAL A 427 4.13 -12.53 2.41
CA VAL A 427 3.20 -11.59 3.07
C VAL A 427 3.26 -10.20 2.45
N TRP A 428 4.37 -9.83 1.79
CA TRP A 428 4.48 -8.58 1.02
C TRP A 428 3.42 -8.45 -0.09
N PHE A 429 2.85 -9.56 -0.55
CA PHE A 429 1.80 -9.60 -1.58
C PHE A 429 0.40 -9.88 -1.03
N ASP A 430 0.28 -10.12 0.27
CA ASP A 430 -1.00 -10.35 0.93
C ASP A 430 -1.71 -9.00 1.11
N PHE A 431 -2.53 -8.62 0.13
CA PHE A 431 -3.41 -7.46 0.25
C PHE A 431 -4.78 -7.93 0.73
N PRO A 432 -5.38 -7.29 1.75
CA PRO A 432 -6.74 -7.63 2.16
C PRO A 432 -7.68 -7.41 0.96
N LEU A 433 -8.24 -8.51 0.43
CA LEU A 433 -9.20 -8.48 -0.66
C LEU A 433 -10.42 -7.65 -0.23
N PRO A 434 -10.89 -6.69 -1.04
CA PRO A 434 -12.11 -5.94 -0.76
C PRO A 434 -13.41 -6.78 -0.69
N CYS A 435 -13.35 -8.09 -0.93
CA CYS A 435 -14.52 -8.92 -1.22
C CYS A 435 -15.15 -9.63 0.00
N VAL A 436 -14.57 -9.54 1.21
CA VAL A 436 -15.16 -10.17 2.40
C VAL A 436 -15.22 -9.16 3.56
N GLN A 437 -16.01 -8.10 3.36
CA GLN A 437 -16.50 -7.26 4.46
C GLN A 437 -17.92 -7.69 4.84
N THR A 438 -18.08 -8.93 5.31
CA THR A 438 -19.18 -9.26 6.20
C THR A 438 -18.80 -8.86 7.61
N GLN A 439 -19.31 -7.70 8.03
CA GLN A 439 -19.63 -7.34 9.41
C GLN A 439 -18.66 -7.84 10.50
N ILE A 440 -17.45 -7.28 10.58
CA ILE A 440 -16.67 -7.28 11.83
C ILE A 440 -16.28 -5.83 12.14
N LYS A 441 -16.80 -5.31 13.26
CA LYS A 441 -16.71 -3.92 13.72
C LYS A 441 -15.32 -3.43 14.16
N HIS A 442 -14.24 -4.14 13.87
CA HIS A 442 -12.89 -3.72 14.28
C HIS A 442 -11.82 -4.06 13.24
N ALA A 443 -11.56 -3.14 12.30
CA ALA A 443 -10.26 -3.00 11.64
C ALA A 443 -10.12 -1.59 11.04
N PRO A 444 -9.08 -0.80 11.37
CA PRO A 444 -8.83 0.48 10.71
C PRO A 444 -8.03 0.22 9.42
N LEU A 445 -8.64 -0.34 8.38
CA LEU A 445 -7.99 -0.47 7.07
C LEU A 445 -8.39 0.73 6.19
N SER A 446 -7.69 1.86 6.41
CA SER A 446 -7.98 3.21 5.88
C SER A 446 -7.36 3.50 4.49
N HIS A 447 -6.69 2.54 3.87
CA HIS A 447 -5.84 2.80 2.71
C HIS A 447 -6.26 2.00 1.48
N SER A 448 -6.37 2.69 0.33
CA SER A 448 -6.53 2.03 -0.97
C SER A 448 -5.37 1.06 -1.21
N THR A 449 -5.59 0.01 -2.00
CA THR A 449 -4.53 -0.98 -2.35
C THR A 449 -3.28 -0.29 -2.90
N GLN A 450 -3.45 0.83 -3.63
CA GLN A 450 -2.36 1.67 -4.13
C GLN A 450 -1.46 2.22 -3.02
N ARG A 451 -2.05 2.73 -1.94
CA ARG A 451 -1.33 3.26 -0.77
C ARG A 451 -0.59 2.17 -0.01
N GLN A 452 -1.22 1.00 0.19
CA GLN A 452 -0.57 -0.15 0.82
C GLN A 452 0.66 -0.61 0.03
N ILE A 453 0.57 -0.65 -1.31
CA ILE A 453 1.74 -0.98 -2.15
C ILE A 453 2.87 0.03 -1.95
N ILE A 454 2.57 1.32 -1.86
CA ILE A 454 3.59 2.37 -1.64
C ILE A 454 4.26 2.23 -0.28
N LEU A 455 3.50 1.96 0.78
CA LEU A 455 4.03 1.70 2.12
C LEU A 455 4.99 0.48 2.11
N ARG A 456 4.60 -0.61 1.45
CA ARG A 456 5.44 -1.80 1.31
C ARG A 456 6.69 -1.54 0.47
N LEU A 457 6.59 -0.74 -0.59
CA LEU A 457 7.75 -0.30 -1.38
C LEU A 457 8.71 0.56 -0.55
N TRP A 458 8.17 1.45 0.29
CA TRP A 458 8.95 2.25 1.24
C TRP A 458 9.70 1.37 2.24
N LEU A 459 9.04 0.36 2.80
CA LEU A 459 9.68 -0.59 3.71
C LEU A 459 10.78 -1.40 3.03
N LEU A 460 10.49 -2.06 1.92
CA LEU A 460 11.48 -2.87 1.19
C LEU A 460 12.68 -2.04 0.74
N ARG A 461 12.46 -0.75 0.43
CA ARG A 461 13.53 0.19 0.12
C ARG A 461 14.39 0.48 1.35
N THR A 462 13.79 0.68 2.52
CA THR A 462 14.50 0.83 3.81
C THR A 462 15.31 -0.41 4.14
N LEU A 463 14.72 -1.61 4.05
CA LEU A 463 15.42 -2.88 4.27
C LEU A 463 16.57 -3.09 3.27
N GLY A 464 16.42 -2.58 2.05
CA GLY A 464 17.52 -2.58 1.09
C GLY A 464 18.72 -1.75 1.56
N ARG A 465 18.55 -0.73 2.41
CA ARG A 465 19.65 0.15 2.86
C ARG A 465 20.60 -0.56 3.82
N SER A 466 20.11 -1.45 4.66
CA SER A 466 20.97 -2.25 5.55
C SER A 466 21.89 -3.20 4.77
N THR A 467 21.48 -3.65 3.58
CA THR A 467 22.28 -4.55 2.72
C THR A 467 23.41 -3.87 1.91
N GLY A 468 23.69 -2.59 2.16
CA GLY A 468 24.82 -1.84 1.57
C GLY A 468 24.42 -0.71 0.60
N PRO A 469 25.40 0.00 0.01
CA PRO A 469 25.15 1.22 -0.77
C PRO A 469 24.35 0.99 -2.05
N MET A 470 23.34 1.84 -2.29
CA MET A 470 22.33 1.73 -3.37
C MET A 470 22.87 1.68 -4.80
N TYR A 471 24.11 2.10 -5.00
CA TYR A 471 24.77 2.14 -6.31
C TYR A 471 25.48 0.83 -6.68
N ASN A 472 25.58 -0.13 -5.74
CA ASN A 472 26.10 -1.45 -6.04
C ASN A 472 25.10 -2.22 -6.92
N GLN A 473 25.54 -2.62 -8.11
CA GLN A 473 24.74 -3.36 -9.11
C GLN A 473 24.46 -4.83 -8.73
N LYS A 474 24.96 -5.30 -7.58
CA LYS A 474 24.69 -6.66 -7.10
C LYS A 474 23.19 -6.80 -6.81
N ALA A 475 22.58 -7.87 -7.33
CA ALA A 475 21.17 -8.17 -7.11
C ALA A 475 20.90 -8.31 -5.61
N ARG A 476 19.90 -7.58 -5.12
CA ARG A 476 19.53 -7.60 -3.71
C ARG A 476 18.32 -8.48 -3.50
N VAL A 477 18.21 -9.02 -2.29
CA VAL A 477 17.06 -9.82 -1.89
C VAL A 477 15.74 -9.04 -2.02
N THR A 478 15.77 -7.73 -1.75
CA THR A 478 14.60 -6.84 -1.87
C THR A 478 14.22 -6.47 -3.30
N ASP A 479 15.07 -6.74 -4.31
CA ASP A 479 14.82 -6.28 -5.68
C ASP A 479 13.64 -7.01 -6.34
N ARG A 480 13.53 -8.33 -6.12
CA ARG A 480 12.44 -9.16 -6.65
C ARG A 480 11.07 -8.73 -6.10
N PRO A 481 10.86 -8.57 -4.78
CA PRO A 481 9.58 -8.12 -4.25
C PRO A 481 9.27 -6.68 -4.68
N ILE A 482 10.26 -5.78 -4.73
CA ILE A 482 10.07 -4.41 -5.24
C ILE A 482 9.57 -4.42 -6.68
N TYR A 483 10.21 -5.19 -7.57
CA TYR A 483 9.80 -5.28 -8.98
C TYR A 483 8.36 -5.81 -9.11
N SER A 484 8.04 -6.85 -8.35
CA SER A 484 6.70 -7.48 -8.36
C SER A 484 5.63 -6.50 -7.86
N LEU A 485 5.89 -5.73 -6.81
CA LEU A 485 4.99 -4.70 -6.30
C LEU A 485 4.81 -3.52 -7.27
N LEU A 486 5.87 -3.09 -7.96
CA LEU A 486 5.78 -2.04 -8.98
C LEU A 486 4.95 -2.47 -10.21
N ASN A 487 4.97 -3.77 -10.54
CA ASN A 487 4.12 -4.34 -11.58
C ASN A 487 2.67 -4.46 -11.09
N LEU A 488 2.45 -4.91 -9.85
CA LEU A 488 1.13 -4.95 -9.25
C LEU A 488 0.49 -3.55 -9.22
N TYR A 489 1.24 -2.53 -8.80
CA TYR A 489 0.79 -1.15 -8.81
C TYR A 489 0.36 -0.68 -10.21
N GLU A 490 1.12 -1.05 -11.25
CA GLU A 490 0.76 -0.74 -12.64
C GLU A 490 -0.52 -1.45 -13.08
N THR A 491 -0.70 -2.73 -12.72
CA THR A 491 -1.95 -3.43 -13.02
C THR A 491 -3.15 -2.77 -12.34
N VAL A 492 -3.01 -2.32 -11.08
CA VAL A 492 -4.07 -1.62 -10.35
C VAL A 492 -4.41 -0.27 -11.01
N ILE A 493 -3.41 0.47 -11.51
CA ILE A 493 -3.61 1.75 -12.20
C ILE A 493 -4.28 1.59 -13.56
N GLN A 494 -3.97 0.52 -14.31
CA GLN A 494 -4.57 0.29 -15.63
C GLN A 494 -6.10 0.19 -15.54
N TYR A 495 -6.64 -0.34 -14.44
CA TYR A 495 -8.08 -0.32 -14.18
C TYR A 495 -8.65 1.07 -13.92
N THR A 496 -7.86 1.99 -13.35
CA THR A 496 -8.29 3.35 -13.00
C THR A 496 -8.02 4.39 -14.09
N SER A 497 -7.61 3.98 -15.31
CA SER A 497 -7.25 4.87 -16.43
C SER A 497 -6.13 5.87 -16.10
N GLY A 498 -5.32 5.56 -15.09
CA GLY A 498 -4.31 6.44 -14.53
C GLY A 498 -2.97 6.36 -15.23
N ALA A 499 -2.08 7.30 -14.94
CA ALA A 499 -0.70 7.30 -15.44
C ALA A 499 0.26 6.94 -14.31
N PHE A 500 1.14 5.96 -14.56
CA PHE A 500 1.98 5.35 -13.52
C PHE A 500 2.74 6.37 -12.64
N PHE A 501 3.64 7.19 -13.22
CA PHE A 501 4.47 8.11 -12.42
C PHE A 501 3.70 9.26 -11.77
N PRO A 502 2.76 9.94 -12.45
CA PRO A 502 1.92 10.97 -11.83
C PRO A 502 1.12 10.45 -10.63
N ASP A 503 0.49 9.29 -10.76
CA ASP A 503 -0.35 8.71 -9.70
C ASP A 503 0.52 8.20 -8.55
N PHE A 504 1.66 7.58 -8.88
CA PHE A 504 2.64 7.15 -7.89
C PHE A 504 3.17 8.32 -7.07
N MET A 505 3.53 9.44 -7.71
CA MET A 505 3.96 10.65 -7.02
C MET A 505 2.85 11.22 -6.14
N ARG A 506 1.61 11.27 -6.64
CA ARG A 506 0.44 11.78 -5.91
C ARG A 506 0.16 10.98 -4.64
N GLU A 507 0.22 9.65 -4.72
CA GLU A 507 -0.03 8.79 -3.56
C GLU A 507 1.15 8.82 -2.57
N ILE A 508 2.40 8.98 -3.03
CA ILE A 508 3.55 9.27 -2.13
C ILE A 508 3.31 10.56 -1.34
N HIS A 509 2.88 11.62 -2.03
CA HIS A 509 2.56 12.90 -1.39
C HIS A 509 1.33 12.79 -0.46
N GLY A 510 0.34 11.97 -0.82
CA GLY A 510 -0.86 11.74 -0.03
C GLY A 510 -0.61 10.96 1.26
N LEU A 511 0.40 10.08 1.29
CA LEU A 511 0.84 9.38 2.49
C LEU A 511 1.82 10.20 3.34
N ASP A 512 2.37 11.27 2.78
CA ASP A 512 3.36 12.16 3.42
C ASP A 512 4.45 11.36 4.15
N LEU A 513 5.08 10.44 3.42
CA LEU A 513 6.13 9.57 3.96
C LEU A 513 7.47 10.30 4.00
N PRO A 514 8.36 9.94 4.93
CA PRO A 514 9.71 10.45 4.89
C PRO A 514 10.45 9.96 3.64
N TYR A 515 11.32 10.83 3.11
CA TYR A 515 11.97 10.63 1.81
C TYR A 515 12.75 9.31 1.75
N ASN A 516 12.48 8.48 0.72
CA ASN A 516 13.17 7.20 0.55
C ASN A 516 13.60 6.91 -0.90
N SER A 517 13.59 7.91 -1.77
CA SER A 517 13.95 7.80 -3.19
C SER A 517 13.06 6.81 -3.94
N LEU A 518 11.77 6.78 -3.64
CA LEU A 518 10.78 5.90 -4.26
C LEU A 518 10.61 6.18 -5.75
N LEU A 519 10.57 7.46 -6.17
CA LEU A 519 10.48 7.80 -7.59
C LEU A 519 11.71 7.31 -8.35
N LEU A 520 12.89 7.49 -7.77
CA LEU A 520 14.14 7.02 -8.34
C LEU A 520 14.20 5.48 -8.40
N LEU A 521 13.70 4.79 -7.38
CA LEU A 521 13.60 3.34 -7.34
C LEU A 521 12.75 2.81 -8.50
N ALA A 522 11.57 3.39 -8.70
CA ALA A 522 10.67 3.01 -9.78
C ALA A 522 11.31 3.19 -11.16
N VAL A 523 12.00 4.32 -11.41
CA VAL A 523 12.68 4.54 -12.69
C VAL A 523 13.87 3.58 -12.87
N ASN A 524 14.66 3.30 -11.83
CA ASN A 524 15.80 2.39 -11.95
C ASN A 524 15.38 0.94 -12.21
N LYS A 525 14.26 0.49 -11.64
CA LYS A 525 13.77 -0.89 -11.81
C LYS A 525 12.91 -1.08 -13.05
N LYS A 526 12.19 -0.05 -13.53
CA LYS A 526 11.43 -0.11 -14.79
C LYS A 526 12.20 0.37 -16.01
N GLY A 527 13.17 1.26 -15.83
CA GLY A 527 13.94 1.88 -16.90
C GLY A 527 15.04 0.97 -17.43
N LYS A 528 15.18 0.91 -18.75
CA LYS A 528 16.29 0.22 -19.43
C LYS A 528 17.56 1.09 -19.57
N THR A 529 17.48 2.38 -19.25
CA THR A 529 18.53 3.37 -19.54
C THR A 529 19.04 4.05 -18.28
N SER A 530 20.34 4.36 -18.23
CA SER A 530 20.96 5.11 -17.15
C SER A 530 20.36 6.52 -17.04
N ILE A 531 20.01 6.91 -15.82
CA ILE A 531 19.45 8.23 -15.51
C ILE A 531 20.58 9.23 -15.29
N THR A 532 20.48 10.42 -15.88
CA THR A 532 21.46 11.51 -15.69
C THR A 532 21.45 12.05 -14.26
N LYS A 533 22.55 12.66 -13.81
CA LYS A 533 22.65 13.28 -12.47
C LYS A 533 21.61 14.38 -12.25
N THR A 534 21.29 15.14 -13.30
CA THR A 534 20.24 16.18 -13.27
C THR A 534 18.86 15.57 -13.05
N THR A 535 18.49 14.52 -13.81
CA THR A 535 17.20 13.85 -13.65
C THR A 535 17.05 13.19 -12.28
N ARG A 536 18.14 12.65 -11.70
CA ARG A 536 18.13 12.11 -10.33
C ARG A 536 17.79 13.18 -9.30
N LYS A 537 18.50 14.33 -9.33
CA LYS A 537 18.26 15.45 -8.40
C LYS A 537 16.84 16.00 -8.53
N THR A 538 16.31 16.06 -9.75
CA THR A 538 14.95 16.57 -9.97
C THR A 538 13.87 15.60 -9.48
N LEU A 539 14.07 14.28 -9.60
CA LEU A 539 13.13 13.30 -9.03
C LEU A 539 13.12 13.36 -7.51
N GLU A 540 14.28 13.56 -6.88
CA GLU A 540 14.38 13.80 -5.44
C GLU A 540 13.65 15.08 -5.01
N GLN A 541 13.81 16.16 -5.76
CA GLN A 541 13.10 17.42 -5.49
C GLN A 541 11.58 17.30 -5.68
N LEU A 542 11.12 16.49 -6.63
CA LEU A 542 9.71 16.19 -6.86
C LEU A 542 9.12 15.32 -5.74
N GLU A 543 9.84 14.29 -5.30
CA GLU A 543 9.42 13.42 -4.20
C GLU A 543 9.30 14.19 -2.87
N THR A 544 10.27 15.08 -2.60
CA THR A 544 10.29 15.94 -1.40
C THR A 544 9.40 17.19 -1.50
N SER A 545 8.61 17.33 -2.59
CA SER A 545 7.75 18.50 -2.85
C SER A 545 8.47 19.86 -2.83
N LYS A 546 9.81 19.86 -3.01
CA LYS A 546 10.62 21.08 -3.11
C LYS A 546 10.51 21.76 -4.47
N LEU A 547 10.08 21.03 -5.48
CA LEU A 547 9.92 21.49 -6.86
C LEU A 547 8.56 21.03 -7.35
N SER A 548 7.75 21.95 -7.88
CA SER A 548 6.47 21.60 -8.49
C SER A 548 6.64 21.17 -9.95
N LEU A 549 5.75 20.32 -10.48
CA LEU A 549 5.74 20.00 -11.92
C LEU A 549 5.54 21.26 -12.79
N ALA A 550 4.91 22.30 -12.25
CA ALA A 550 4.75 23.58 -12.94
C ALA A 550 6.07 24.34 -13.08
N GLU A 551 7.00 24.21 -12.13
CA GLU A 551 8.34 24.80 -12.25
C GLU A 551 9.26 23.99 -13.17
N VAL A 552 9.10 22.66 -13.20
CA VAL A 552 9.93 21.73 -13.99
C VAL A 552 9.99 22.09 -15.47
N TRP A 553 8.87 22.52 -16.08
CA TRP A 553 8.84 22.79 -17.52
C TRP A 553 9.51 24.11 -17.93
N THR A 554 9.77 25.04 -16.99
CA THR A 554 10.45 26.31 -17.28
C THR A 554 11.91 26.07 -17.65
N ASN A 555 12.60 25.14 -16.98
CA ASN A 555 13.99 24.80 -17.24
C ASN A 555 14.11 23.71 -18.34
N PRO A 556 14.70 24.00 -19.51
CA PRO A 556 14.77 23.05 -20.62
C PRO A 556 15.52 21.76 -20.29
N SER A 557 16.60 21.85 -19.51
CA SER A 557 17.44 20.69 -19.19
C SER A 557 16.72 19.69 -18.29
N ILE A 558 15.99 20.22 -17.30
CA ILE A 558 15.19 19.46 -16.33
C ILE A 558 13.96 18.87 -17.02
N TYR A 559 13.23 19.68 -17.79
CA TYR A 559 12.06 19.24 -18.55
C TYR A 559 12.39 18.08 -19.50
N LYS A 560 13.47 18.19 -20.28
CA LYS A 560 13.86 17.15 -21.24
C LYS A 560 14.12 15.79 -20.57
N GLY A 561 14.67 15.79 -19.36
CA GLY A 561 14.97 14.58 -18.61
C GLY A 561 13.73 13.87 -18.04
N ILE A 562 12.71 14.64 -17.62
CA ILE A 562 11.52 14.11 -16.93
C ILE A 562 10.29 13.98 -17.85
N ARG A 563 10.25 14.69 -18.99
CA ARG A 563 9.08 14.75 -19.90
C ARG A 563 8.48 13.39 -20.24
N ARG A 564 9.30 12.37 -20.48
CA ARG A 564 8.81 11.03 -20.84
C ARG A 564 8.06 10.33 -19.70
N LEU A 565 8.43 10.63 -18.45
CA LEU A 565 7.84 10.01 -17.25
C LEU A 565 6.47 10.62 -16.92
N PHE A 566 6.32 11.94 -17.07
CA PHE A 566 5.10 12.69 -16.72
C PHE A 566 4.40 13.29 -17.95
N HIS A 567 4.51 12.64 -19.11
CA HIS A 567 3.98 13.14 -20.38
C HIS A 567 2.49 13.49 -20.29
N THR A 568 1.69 12.59 -19.73
CA THR A 568 0.24 12.77 -19.59
C THR A 568 -0.12 13.98 -18.73
N THR A 569 0.59 14.20 -17.62
CA THR A 569 0.36 15.35 -16.75
C THR A 569 0.77 16.66 -17.42
N PHE A 570 1.93 16.68 -18.10
CA PHE A 570 2.34 17.85 -18.86
C PHE A 570 1.35 18.18 -19.97
N ASP A 571 0.90 17.17 -20.71
CA ASP A 571 -0.10 17.36 -21.75
C ASP A 571 -1.39 17.92 -21.16
N GLN A 572 -1.94 17.32 -20.11
CA GLN A 572 -3.15 17.82 -19.43
C GLN A 572 -2.96 19.26 -18.94
N MET A 573 -1.81 19.58 -18.37
CA MET A 573 -1.47 20.94 -17.92
C MET A 573 -1.47 21.92 -19.10
N PHE A 574 -0.80 21.58 -20.20
CA PHE A 574 -0.75 22.43 -21.38
C PHE A 574 -2.11 22.55 -22.08
N HIS A 575 -2.92 21.50 -22.12
CA HIS A 575 -4.28 21.55 -22.68
C HIS A 575 -5.23 22.41 -21.84
N ARG A 576 -5.01 22.51 -20.52
CA ARG A 576 -5.81 23.38 -19.65
C ARG A 576 -5.48 24.86 -19.80
N MET A 577 -4.27 25.19 -20.26
CA MET A 577 -3.84 26.56 -20.50
C MET A 577 -4.50 27.11 -21.77
N ASN A 578 -5.45 28.03 -21.61
CA ASN A 578 -6.05 28.75 -22.73
C ASN A 578 -5.16 29.93 -23.14
N LEU A 579 -4.34 29.73 -24.17
CA LEU A 579 -3.41 30.75 -24.65
C LEU A 579 -4.08 31.93 -25.35
N THR A 580 -5.36 31.80 -25.75
CA THR A 580 -6.08 32.87 -26.46
C THR A 580 -6.90 33.74 -25.53
N SER A 581 -6.82 33.53 -24.21
CA SER A 581 -7.54 34.39 -23.25
C SER A 581 -6.81 35.72 -23.07
N PRO A 582 -7.52 36.87 -22.98
CA PRO A 582 -6.92 38.19 -22.99
C PRO A 582 -5.88 38.37 -21.85
N ASP A 583 -6.21 37.89 -20.65
CA ASP A 583 -5.30 37.96 -19.48
C ASP A 583 -4.00 37.19 -19.73
N THR A 584 -4.08 35.97 -20.30
CA THR A 584 -2.89 35.18 -20.61
C THR A 584 -2.06 35.80 -21.72
N VAL A 585 -2.71 36.38 -22.73
CA VAL A 585 -2.03 37.07 -23.84
C VAL A 585 -1.25 38.26 -23.28
N GLU A 586 -1.86 39.07 -22.42
CA GLU A 586 -1.19 40.21 -21.79
C GLU A 586 0.01 39.78 -20.94
N GLN A 587 -0.14 38.74 -20.12
CA GLN A 587 0.96 38.18 -19.33
C GLN A 587 2.12 37.71 -20.22
N ILE A 588 1.83 36.96 -21.28
CA ILE A 588 2.82 36.48 -22.24
C ILE A 588 3.55 37.67 -22.90
N LEU A 589 2.81 38.69 -23.33
CA LEU A 589 3.39 39.89 -23.95
C LEU A 589 4.25 40.69 -22.98
N ASN A 590 3.86 40.80 -21.71
CA ASN A 590 4.65 41.48 -20.68
C ASN A 590 5.99 40.76 -20.45
N VAL A 591 5.98 39.42 -20.40
CA VAL A 591 7.22 38.63 -20.32
C VAL A 591 8.08 38.82 -21.57
N VAL A 592 7.50 38.86 -22.76
CA VAL A 592 8.24 39.08 -24.01
C VAL A 592 8.83 40.50 -24.08
N ARG A 593 8.09 41.51 -23.63
CA ARG A 593 8.54 42.90 -23.57
C ARG A 593 9.71 43.10 -22.61
N SER A 594 9.81 42.30 -21.55
CA SER A 594 10.98 42.31 -20.64
C SER A 594 12.30 42.02 -21.37
N GLY A 595 12.24 41.25 -22.47
CA GLY A 595 13.38 40.93 -23.34
C GLY A 595 14.40 39.97 -22.73
N ASP A 596 14.09 39.32 -21.60
CA ASP A 596 14.93 38.25 -21.08
C ASP A 596 14.74 36.98 -21.90
N SER A 597 15.77 36.62 -22.68
CA SER A 597 15.79 35.39 -23.48
C SER A 597 15.46 34.13 -22.67
N LYS A 598 15.84 34.07 -21.38
CA LYS A 598 15.58 32.91 -20.51
C LYS A 598 14.08 32.74 -20.22
N ASN A 599 13.31 33.83 -20.20
CA ASN A 599 11.87 33.81 -19.95
C ASN A 599 11.04 33.67 -21.23
N ILE A 600 11.58 34.08 -22.38
CA ILE A 600 10.92 33.94 -23.68
C ILE A 600 10.92 32.49 -24.19
N TRP A 601 12.02 31.75 -24.03
CA TRP A 601 12.11 30.36 -24.50
C TRP A 601 11.08 29.39 -23.87
N PRO A 602 10.74 29.49 -22.57
CA PRO A 602 9.60 28.80 -21.99
C PRO A 602 8.29 29.05 -22.74
N ILE A 603 7.98 30.30 -23.10
CA ILE A 603 6.76 30.64 -23.87
C ILE A 603 6.76 29.92 -25.22
N LEU A 604 7.87 29.97 -25.97
CA LEU A 604 7.97 29.27 -27.25
C LEU A 604 7.83 27.74 -27.09
N ARG A 605 8.33 27.18 -25.99
CA ARG A 605 8.16 25.77 -25.63
C ARG A 605 6.70 25.44 -25.30
N LEU A 606 6.00 26.33 -24.61
CA LEU A 606 4.58 26.20 -24.29
C LEU A 606 3.75 26.13 -25.58
N LEU A 607 3.99 27.04 -26.54
CA LEU A 607 3.37 26.98 -27.88
C LEU A 607 3.62 25.61 -28.53
N ASN A 608 4.87 25.16 -28.53
CA ASN A 608 5.25 23.89 -29.14
C ASN A 608 4.69 22.64 -28.43
N ASN A 609 4.17 22.74 -27.20
CA ASN A 609 3.55 21.62 -26.51
C ASN A 609 2.02 21.72 -26.44
N ASN A 610 1.43 22.87 -26.72
CA ASN A 610 -0.02 23.08 -26.68
C ASN A 610 -0.68 22.60 -27.99
N THR A 611 -1.28 21.42 -27.95
CA THR A 611 -1.96 20.83 -29.12
C THR A 611 -3.27 21.54 -29.49
N PRO A 612 -4.14 21.99 -28.55
CA PRO A 612 -5.32 22.78 -28.92
C PRO A 612 -4.97 24.03 -29.73
N PHE A 613 -3.92 24.75 -29.33
CA PHE A 613 -3.44 25.95 -30.00
C PHE A 613 -2.91 25.66 -31.42
N LYS A 614 -2.22 24.54 -31.62
CA LYS A 614 -1.78 24.14 -32.97
C LYS A 614 -2.97 23.83 -33.89
N ILE A 615 -4.00 23.18 -33.34
CA ILE A 615 -5.21 22.86 -34.09
C ILE A 615 -5.98 24.15 -34.42
N SER A 616 -6.03 25.12 -33.51
CA SER A 616 -6.70 26.40 -33.77
C SER A 616 -6.00 27.21 -34.87
N LEU A 617 -4.66 27.21 -34.93
CA LEU A 617 -3.93 27.84 -36.05
C LEU A 617 -4.30 27.25 -37.40
N HIS A 618 -4.42 25.92 -37.50
CA HIS A 618 -4.85 25.28 -38.74
C HIS A 618 -6.30 25.65 -39.12
N LYS A 619 -7.16 25.91 -38.14
CA LYS A 619 -8.55 26.30 -38.38
C LYS A 619 -8.71 27.78 -38.74
N ALA A 620 -7.68 28.61 -38.57
CA ALA A 620 -7.75 30.06 -38.76
C ALA A 620 -7.88 30.51 -40.23
N TRP A 621 -7.82 29.57 -41.19
CA TRP A 621 -8.18 29.84 -42.59
C TRP A 621 -9.67 30.11 -42.79
N GLN A 622 -10.52 29.71 -41.84
CA GLN A 622 -11.95 30.01 -41.89
C GLN A 622 -12.15 31.48 -41.57
N PRO A 623 -12.73 32.29 -42.46
CA PRO A 623 -12.96 33.71 -42.19
C PRO A 623 -13.98 33.91 -41.06
N ILE A 624 -13.82 34.97 -40.27
CA ILE A 624 -14.82 35.39 -39.27
C ILE A 624 -16.08 35.85 -40.02
N PRO A 625 -17.25 35.24 -39.77
CA PRO A 625 -18.48 35.65 -40.47
C PRO A 625 -18.88 37.07 -40.08
N HIS A 626 -19.44 37.79 -41.04
CA HIS A 626 -19.75 39.20 -40.88
C HIS A 626 -20.91 39.45 -39.89
N PRO A 627 -20.98 40.61 -39.22
CA PRO A 627 -22.04 40.94 -38.26
C PRO A 627 -23.46 40.76 -38.79
N ASN A 628 -23.70 40.91 -40.09
CA ASN A 628 -25.01 40.71 -40.72
C ASN A 628 -25.34 39.22 -40.96
N GLU A 629 -24.33 38.36 -41.13
CA GLU A 629 -24.50 36.90 -41.28
C GLU A 629 -24.73 36.20 -39.94
N LYS A 630 -24.34 36.83 -38.81
CA LYS A 630 -24.58 36.32 -37.45
C LYS A 630 -26.06 36.21 -37.08
N VAL A 631 -26.95 36.89 -37.81
CA VAL A 631 -28.41 36.89 -37.57
C VAL A 631 -29.11 35.78 -38.37
N LEU A 632 -28.59 35.41 -39.56
CA LEU A 632 -29.20 34.44 -40.47
C LEU A 632 -28.69 33.01 -40.25
N VAL A 633 -27.39 32.86 -39.98
CA VAL A 633 -26.80 31.62 -39.49
C VAL A 633 -26.78 31.74 -37.99
N ARG A 634 -27.37 30.78 -37.28
CA ARG A 634 -27.18 30.57 -35.84
C ARG A 634 -25.67 30.38 -35.57
N TYR A 635 -24.89 31.47 -35.54
CA TYR A 635 -23.47 31.47 -35.23
C TYR A 635 -23.35 31.18 -33.74
N HIS A 636 -23.25 29.89 -33.43
CA HIS A 636 -22.88 29.44 -32.11
C HIS A 636 -21.36 29.27 -32.19
N PRO A 637 -20.54 30.27 -31.81
CA PRO A 637 -19.17 29.95 -31.48
C PRO A 637 -19.31 28.93 -30.35
N GLY A 638 -19.07 27.65 -30.64
CA GLY A 638 -19.09 26.62 -29.62
C GLY A 638 -18.26 27.09 -28.44
N LEU A 639 -18.68 26.77 -27.22
CA LEU A 639 -18.08 27.30 -25.99
C LEU A 639 -16.54 27.32 -26.11
N ARG A 640 -15.98 28.52 -26.25
CA ARG A 640 -14.54 28.73 -26.48
C ARG A 640 -13.81 28.42 -25.18
N THR A 641 -13.42 27.18 -25.03
CA THR A 641 -12.77 26.62 -23.84
C THR A 641 -11.29 26.40 -24.12
N SER A 642 -10.51 26.05 -23.10
CA SER A 642 -9.09 25.68 -23.25
C SER A 642 -8.86 24.53 -24.26
N GLN A 643 -9.88 23.70 -24.49
CA GLN A 643 -9.85 22.61 -25.47
C GLN A 643 -10.15 23.06 -26.91
N CYS A 644 -10.78 24.23 -27.08
CA CYS A 644 -11.09 24.82 -28.39
C CYS A 644 -10.83 26.33 -28.37
N PRO A 645 -9.54 26.74 -28.33
CA PRO A 645 -9.16 28.15 -28.38
C PRO A 645 -9.63 28.79 -29.69
N ASP A 646 -9.81 30.11 -29.66
CA ASP A 646 -10.28 30.85 -30.83
C ASP A 646 -9.21 30.89 -31.93
N PRO A 647 -9.49 30.37 -33.15
CA PRO A 647 -8.54 30.35 -34.26
C PRO A 647 -7.92 31.69 -34.60
N HIS A 648 -8.72 32.77 -34.61
CA HIS A 648 -8.22 34.11 -34.99
C HIS A 648 -7.40 34.74 -33.86
N ALA A 649 -7.89 34.68 -32.62
CA ALA A 649 -7.11 35.11 -31.47
C ALA A 649 -5.76 34.37 -31.33
N ALA A 650 -5.66 33.12 -31.80
CA ALA A 650 -4.41 32.37 -31.83
C ALA A 650 -3.40 32.94 -32.86
N VAL A 651 -3.88 33.37 -34.03
CA VAL A 651 -3.05 34.05 -35.05
C VAL A 651 -2.66 35.44 -34.55
N ASP A 652 -3.62 36.18 -33.98
CA ASP A 652 -3.37 37.51 -33.40
C ASP A 652 -2.31 37.45 -32.31
N LEU A 653 -2.33 36.44 -31.43
CA LEU A 653 -1.28 36.25 -30.44
C LEU A 653 0.10 36.08 -31.09
N ILE A 654 0.21 35.28 -32.16
CA ILE A 654 1.50 35.10 -32.86
C ILE A 654 1.97 36.40 -33.52
N ASN A 655 1.05 37.16 -34.12
CA ASN A 655 1.38 38.47 -34.70
C ASN A 655 1.83 39.46 -33.63
N GLN A 656 1.10 39.56 -32.52
CA GLN A 656 1.46 40.39 -31.38
C GLN A 656 2.81 39.99 -30.76
N LEU A 657 3.09 38.69 -30.67
CA LEU A 657 4.40 38.16 -30.27
C LEU A 657 5.50 38.56 -31.24
N ALA A 658 5.28 38.43 -32.55
CA ALA A 658 6.25 38.82 -33.57
C ALA A 658 6.56 40.32 -33.51
N VAL A 659 5.53 41.16 -33.38
CA VAL A 659 5.68 42.61 -33.21
C VAL A 659 6.45 42.91 -31.92
N ALA A 660 6.06 42.34 -30.78
CA ALA A 660 6.71 42.56 -29.49
C ALA A 660 8.20 42.15 -29.52
N LEU A 661 8.53 40.98 -30.10
CA LEU A 661 9.91 40.51 -30.25
C LEU A 661 10.71 41.40 -31.21
N SER A 662 10.10 41.87 -32.31
CA SER A 662 10.75 42.74 -33.28
C SER A 662 11.06 44.12 -32.72
N CYS A 663 10.24 44.64 -31.80
CA CYS A 663 10.40 45.96 -31.20
C CYS A 663 11.14 45.94 -29.85
N CYS A 664 11.40 44.77 -29.27
CA CYS A 664 12.05 44.64 -27.96
C CYS A 664 13.50 45.15 -28.00
N LYS A 665 13.79 46.18 -27.18
CA LYS A 665 15.10 46.84 -27.10
C LYS A 665 16.17 46.00 -26.40
N HIS A 666 15.78 45.12 -25.48
CA HIS A 666 16.71 44.34 -24.65
C HIS A 666 17.26 43.09 -25.36
N LEU A 667 16.64 42.65 -26.47
CA LEU A 667 17.16 41.57 -27.31
C LEU A 667 18.15 42.11 -28.33
N THR A 668 19.20 41.36 -28.67
CA THR A 668 20.05 41.71 -29.83
C THR A 668 19.29 41.51 -31.15
N PRO A 669 19.68 42.20 -32.26
CA PRO A 669 19.04 41.99 -33.57
C PRO A 669 19.06 40.53 -34.02
N CYS A 670 20.16 39.81 -33.77
CA CYS A 670 20.26 38.38 -34.06
C CYS A 670 19.25 37.54 -33.27
N GLN A 671 19.11 37.78 -31.96
CA GLN A 671 18.16 37.04 -31.12
C GLN A 671 16.72 37.35 -31.51
N SER A 672 16.41 38.63 -31.73
CA SER A 672 15.09 39.09 -32.18
C SER A 672 14.70 38.44 -33.51
N PHE A 673 15.60 38.49 -34.51
CA PHE A 673 15.37 37.85 -35.79
C PHE A 673 15.22 36.34 -35.67
N HIS A 674 16.07 35.67 -34.89
CA HIS A 674 15.98 34.22 -34.67
C HIS A 674 14.63 33.80 -34.07
N MET A 675 14.13 34.54 -33.09
CA MET A 675 12.84 34.24 -32.45
C MET A 675 11.65 34.51 -33.38
N VAL A 676 11.66 35.61 -34.14
CA VAL A 676 10.62 35.90 -35.14
C VAL A 676 10.65 34.87 -36.28
N HIS A 677 11.84 34.48 -36.75
CA HIS A 677 11.99 33.40 -37.74
C HIS A 677 11.51 32.05 -37.21
N TRP A 678 11.75 31.76 -35.92
CA TRP A 678 11.18 30.58 -35.28
C TRP A 678 9.66 30.58 -35.30
N LEU A 679 9.01 31.73 -35.01
CA LEU A 679 7.56 31.88 -35.09
C LEU A 679 7.04 31.70 -36.53
N TYR A 680 7.76 32.19 -37.53
CA TYR A 680 7.42 31.97 -38.93
C TYR A 680 7.45 30.47 -39.28
N GLY A 681 8.54 29.80 -38.91
CA GLY A 681 8.67 28.36 -39.09
C GLY A 681 7.62 27.57 -38.31
N TYR A 682 7.14 28.09 -37.18
CA TYR A 682 6.08 27.49 -36.37
C TYR A 682 4.70 27.63 -37.04
N LEU A 683 4.33 28.82 -37.52
CA LEU A 683 3.11 29.05 -38.32
C LEU A 683 3.05 28.15 -39.54
N ARG A 684 4.14 28.09 -40.31
CA ARG A 684 4.24 27.26 -41.53
C ARG A 684 4.10 25.77 -41.23
N ARG A 685 4.69 25.28 -40.13
CA ARG A 685 4.61 23.87 -39.71
C ARG A 685 3.22 23.45 -39.26
N HIS A 686 2.46 24.36 -38.67
CA HIS A 686 1.10 24.10 -38.17
C HIS A 686 0.00 24.63 -39.10
N GLY A 687 0.37 25.12 -40.28
CA GLY A 687 -0.56 25.54 -41.32
C GLY A 687 -1.42 26.73 -40.91
N GLY A 688 -0.90 27.69 -40.15
CA GLY A 688 -1.60 28.95 -39.86
C GLY A 688 -1.41 30.00 -40.98
N PRO A 689 -2.34 30.96 -41.12
CA PRO A 689 -2.17 32.09 -42.03
C PRO A 689 -1.01 32.98 -41.57
N VAL A 690 -0.38 33.68 -42.51
CA VAL A 690 0.70 34.63 -42.26
C VAL A 690 0.19 36.00 -42.65
N ASP A 691 0.01 36.88 -41.67
CA ASP A 691 -0.53 38.20 -41.90
C ASP A 691 0.57 39.21 -42.30
N PRO A 692 0.20 40.28 -43.03
CA PRO A 692 1.13 41.35 -43.40
C PRO A 692 1.90 41.92 -42.19
N GLU A 693 1.23 42.06 -41.04
CA GLU A 693 1.83 42.53 -39.78
C GLU A 693 3.02 41.68 -39.33
N PHE A 694 2.91 40.36 -39.45
CA PHE A 694 3.96 39.43 -39.09
C PHE A 694 5.20 39.65 -39.95
N VAL A 695 5.01 39.82 -41.26
CA VAL A 695 6.10 39.93 -42.22
C VAL A 695 6.80 41.29 -42.11
N ARG A 696 6.05 42.35 -41.81
CA ARG A 696 6.61 43.66 -41.41
C ARG A 696 7.46 43.55 -40.14
N ALA A 697 6.99 42.82 -39.13
CA ALA A 697 7.76 42.57 -37.90
C ALA A 697 9.06 41.80 -38.19
N MET A 698 9.01 40.82 -39.10
CA MET A 698 10.20 40.07 -39.54
C MET A 698 11.22 40.96 -40.27
N TYR A 699 10.77 41.84 -41.19
CA TYR A 699 11.63 42.82 -41.84
C TYR A 699 12.25 43.80 -40.84
N HIS A 700 11.46 44.29 -39.87
CA HIS A 700 11.96 45.17 -38.82
C HIS A 700 13.06 44.49 -37.99
N ALA A 701 12.83 43.24 -37.56
CA ALA A 701 13.78 42.47 -36.76
C ALA A 701 15.08 42.14 -37.52
N GLY A 702 14.97 41.72 -38.78
CA GLY A 702 16.10 41.22 -39.58
C GLY A 702 16.87 42.26 -40.39
N VAL A 703 16.24 43.39 -40.74
CA VAL A 703 16.84 44.42 -41.62
C VAL A 703 16.98 45.75 -40.89
N VAL A 704 15.88 46.32 -40.43
CA VAL A 704 15.87 47.67 -39.85
C VAL A 704 16.73 47.74 -38.59
N ARG A 705 16.61 46.74 -37.72
CA ARG A 705 17.40 46.68 -36.48
C ARG A 705 18.88 46.43 -36.73
N TYR A 706 19.24 45.58 -37.68
CA TYR A 706 20.64 45.35 -38.05
C TYR A 706 21.28 46.64 -38.59
N ARG A 707 20.57 47.38 -39.45
CA ARG A 707 21.03 48.69 -39.96
C ARG A 707 21.17 49.72 -38.83
N ARG A 708 20.22 49.79 -37.90
CA ARG A 708 20.26 50.70 -36.75
C ARG A 708 21.43 50.41 -35.80
N ASP A 709 21.77 49.14 -35.61
CA ASP A 709 22.89 48.71 -34.77
C ASP A 709 24.24 48.71 -35.53
N GLY A 710 24.27 49.21 -36.78
CA GLY A 710 25.49 49.25 -37.61
C GLY A 710 26.03 47.88 -38.02
N ARG A 711 25.24 46.81 -37.90
CA ARG A 711 25.64 45.45 -38.25
C ARG A 711 25.39 45.17 -39.73
N ARG A 712 26.33 44.48 -40.39
CA ARG A 712 26.13 43.99 -41.76
C ARG A 712 25.11 42.85 -41.77
N ILE A 713 24.23 42.87 -42.77
CA ILE A 713 23.25 41.82 -43.05
C ILE A 713 23.83 40.97 -44.18
N SER A 714 23.74 39.64 -44.09
CA SER A 714 24.18 38.80 -45.21
C SER A 714 23.25 39.00 -46.41
N PRO A 715 23.77 39.05 -47.65
CA PRO A 715 22.94 39.18 -48.85
C PRO A 715 21.86 38.09 -48.91
N THR A 716 22.21 36.86 -48.54
CA THR A 716 21.30 35.71 -48.46
C THR A 716 20.15 35.91 -47.48
N GLN A 717 20.40 36.50 -46.30
CA GLN A 717 19.36 36.79 -45.32
C GLN A 717 18.43 37.90 -45.83
N TYR A 718 19.00 38.93 -46.45
CA TYR A 718 18.24 40.05 -46.99
C TYR A 718 17.31 39.62 -48.13
N GLU A 719 17.84 38.87 -49.10
CA GLU A 719 17.07 38.28 -50.20
C GLU A 719 15.96 37.35 -49.68
N TYR A 720 16.27 36.50 -48.70
CA TYR A 720 15.28 35.61 -48.08
C TYR A 720 14.13 36.39 -47.40
N ILE A 721 14.44 37.45 -46.65
CA ILE A 721 13.42 38.28 -46.00
C ILE A 721 12.57 38.99 -47.05
N LEU A 722 13.19 39.61 -48.07
CA LEU A 722 12.46 40.28 -49.15
C LEU A 722 11.57 39.31 -49.94
N TRP A 723 12.03 38.09 -50.19
CA TRP A 723 11.23 37.07 -50.84
C TRP A 723 9.96 36.71 -50.04
N ILE A 724 10.06 36.64 -48.70
CA ILE A 724 8.87 36.41 -47.85
C ILE A 724 7.96 37.63 -47.84
N VAL A 725 8.50 38.85 -47.75
CA VAL A 725 7.74 40.10 -47.85
C VAL A 725 6.96 40.15 -49.16
N GLY A 726 7.64 39.84 -50.27
CA GLY A 726 7.06 39.78 -51.62
C GLY A 726 5.87 38.84 -51.78
N LYS A 727 5.73 37.86 -50.87
CA LYS A 727 4.69 36.84 -50.95
C LYS A 727 3.39 37.21 -50.23
N PHE A 728 3.46 38.07 -49.22
CA PHE A 728 2.34 38.34 -48.31
C PHE A 728 1.96 39.83 -48.20
N GLU A 729 2.76 40.74 -48.76
CA GLU A 729 2.47 42.18 -48.82
C GLU A 729 2.01 42.63 -50.22
N SER A 730 1.41 43.82 -50.31
CA SER A 730 1.10 44.47 -51.59
C SER A 730 2.37 45.01 -52.27
N SER A 731 2.33 45.09 -53.61
CA SER A 731 3.44 45.61 -54.44
C SER A 731 3.89 47.00 -53.99
N GLU A 732 2.95 47.86 -53.60
CA GLU A 732 3.22 49.22 -53.10
C GLU A 732 4.12 49.24 -51.85
N VAL A 733 3.90 48.33 -50.90
CA VAL A 733 4.69 48.27 -49.65
C VAL A 733 6.08 47.71 -49.92
N ILE A 734 6.24 46.84 -50.92
CA ILE A 734 7.54 46.26 -51.31
C ILE A 734 8.43 47.33 -51.98
N GLU A 735 7.84 48.20 -52.80
CA GLU A 735 8.52 49.34 -53.42
C GLU A 735 9.02 50.32 -52.34
N GLU A 736 8.21 50.62 -51.33
CA GLU A 736 8.63 51.44 -50.18
C GLU A 736 9.75 50.80 -49.35
N LEU A 737 9.77 49.46 -49.21
CA LEU A 737 10.78 48.73 -48.43
C LEU A 737 12.14 48.55 -49.16
N THR A 738 12.12 48.61 -50.48
CA THR A 738 13.30 48.50 -51.35
C THR A 738 13.89 49.85 -51.74
N ALA A 739 13.11 50.93 -51.61
CA ALA A 739 13.62 52.29 -51.71
C ALA A 739 14.75 52.55 -50.69
N LEU A 740 15.89 53.04 -51.18
CA LEU A 740 17.03 53.45 -50.33
C LEU A 740 16.57 54.49 -49.30
N PRO A 741 17.06 54.43 -48.04
CA PRO A 741 16.73 55.46 -47.07
C PRO A 741 17.36 56.78 -47.51
N GLN A 742 16.53 57.74 -47.95
CA GLN A 742 16.92 59.15 -48.08
C GLN A 742 17.23 59.70 -46.68
N ILE A 743 18.46 59.49 -46.22
CA ILE A 743 19.01 60.15 -45.04
C ILE A 743 19.89 61.28 -45.59
N GLY A 744 19.36 62.50 -45.55
CA GLY A 744 20.11 63.71 -45.83
C GLY A 744 19.77 64.43 -47.13
N GLU A 745 18.50 64.79 -47.36
CA GLU A 745 18.21 65.98 -48.17
C GLU A 745 17.27 66.89 -47.39
N THR A 746 17.82 68.01 -46.93
CA THR A 746 17.08 69.19 -46.50
C THR A 746 16.28 69.71 -47.69
N ARG A 747 14.97 69.44 -47.73
CA ARG A 747 14.06 70.21 -48.58
C ARG A 747 13.85 71.59 -47.95
N LEU A 748 14.62 72.55 -48.44
CA LEU A 748 14.25 73.96 -48.48
C LEU A 748 13.05 74.12 -49.44
N ASP A 749 12.06 74.85 -48.95
CA ASP A 749 10.99 75.60 -49.63
C ASP A 749 10.44 75.09 -50.97
N ARG A 750 9.15 74.71 -50.95
CA ARG A 750 8.05 75.48 -51.56
C ARG A 750 6.69 74.89 -51.22
#